data_AF-A0A8J6IZ08-F1
#
_entry.id   AF-A0A8J6IZ08-F1
#
_cell.length_a   1.000
_cell.length_b   1.000
_cell.length_c   1.000
_cell.angle_alpha   90.00
_cell.angle_beta   90.00
_cell.angle_gamma   90.00
#
_symmetry.space_group_name_H-M   'P 1'
#
loop_
_entity.id
_entity.type
_entity.pdbx_description
1 polymer ?
#
loop_
_entity_poly.entity_id
_entity_poly.type
_entity_poly.pdbx_seq_one_letter_code
_entity_poly.pdbx_strand_id
1 'polypeptide(L)'
;MTINATNEADYAIGLFGIVAGGQIKDLTLTNVTINVPTSEMAGGIVGMLCEGGTVGNCTIGTADSDSSQVAAARGNGGIVGRMTKSGTISNCTNYASISGTGANIGGIVGAAYYTAEDGEMSIIGCHNYGTVTGTAGAVGGIAGLSSAKVSNCTNAAPIQGNGADVAGIVAEQQNYGSVIGCMNTADITNNNADAYGTGGIVGWVRYNGAAASYPKKAVIEIMNNINSGSIDGGNDGGGIVGTVYNSAVVSGNENWAESISSSTFAGGIIGNLQFTEIPVGDNIPERQVHAVNNISTTTLDQIEAPSKSLYAYDNLSGSDENVVVSNNGTSWLAESDDVKYASLQLALNSAQNGDTVQILPGTHSEAITMPLTNITVQGPEDHTAILTGGISFAGGSASGLNMTIEDLVFDGKGISLTAWTQTTDLDQVGALVFRDNEFRNITGDNIYAIHINNGDSPISGLTITQNQFSGAQDSTKNGGVYATVCGTATITNNIFANMGFNGITLSGSNGIKTVVISDNKFDQWATHGTGERDGRAMRLSNLSDATTLDITKNSFICDTMQEEIIKVTELGAEQDIDLSYCYWNGLNPDEIIGEGQGKILLVRDDTTEEGTNENTQLGPYYTAPTMRPEDLNTYVPSSSGGGGGSSSYSVSVDKNIENGSVTVSPKSASSGRTVTITVKADEGYELDELTVTDKNGDEIELTDKGDGKYTFKMPRSKVTIEASFVEIDHQDTCPAAGFR
;
A
#
# COMPACT_ATOMS: atom_id res chain seq x y z
N MET A 1 22.53 -44.40 -4.55
CA MET A 1 22.27 -45.21 -3.32
C MET A 1 21.03 -46.06 -3.57
N THR A 2 20.99 -47.35 -3.21
CA THR A 2 19.79 -48.20 -3.44
C THR A 2 19.39 -48.94 -2.17
N ILE A 3 18.12 -48.79 -1.77
CA ILE A 3 17.50 -49.46 -0.62
C ILE A 3 16.17 -50.05 -1.08
N ASN A 4 16.01 -51.38 -1.02
CA ASN A 4 14.84 -52.09 -1.54
C ASN A 4 14.17 -53.04 -0.54
N ALA A 5 14.58 -52.97 0.73
CA ALA A 5 14.04 -53.78 1.80
C ALA A 5 14.07 -53.00 3.11
N THR A 6 13.14 -53.34 4.01
CA THR A 6 13.09 -52.86 5.39
C THR A 6 12.90 -54.05 6.32
N ASN A 7 13.40 -53.95 7.55
CA ASN A 7 13.25 -55.01 8.55
C ASN A 7 11.82 -55.06 9.11
N GLU A 8 11.20 -53.90 9.26
CA GLU A 8 9.83 -53.72 9.74
C GLU A 8 9.27 -52.38 9.25
N ALA A 9 7.99 -52.13 9.53
CA ALA A 9 7.29 -50.93 9.05
C ALA A 9 7.92 -49.63 9.59
N ASP A 10 8.16 -49.54 10.91
CA ASP A 10 8.67 -48.33 11.56
C ASP A 10 10.22 -48.22 11.57
N TYR A 11 10.92 -49.08 10.84
CA TYR A 11 12.37 -49.01 10.75
C TYR A 11 12.78 -47.72 10.00
N ALA A 12 13.65 -46.92 10.60
CA ALA A 12 14.08 -45.64 10.04
C ALA A 12 15.01 -45.85 8.84
N ILE A 13 14.55 -45.49 7.64
CA ILE A 13 15.27 -45.66 6.37
C ILE A 13 15.78 -44.31 5.86
N GLY A 14 17.07 -44.26 5.53
CA GLY A 14 17.76 -43.15 4.87
C GLY A 14 19.26 -43.43 4.82
N LEU A 15 20.06 -42.53 4.24
CA LEU A 15 21.52 -42.62 4.37
C LEU A 15 21.92 -42.65 5.86
N PHE A 16 21.23 -41.83 6.65
CA PHE A 16 21.24 -41.85 8.10
C PHE A 16 19.89 -42.35 8.60
N GLY A 17 19.87 -43.42 9.40
CA GLY A 17 18.62 -43.94 9.96
C GLY A 17 18.01 -42.93 10.93
N ILE A 18 18.68 -42.66 12.05
CA ILE A 18 18.21 -41.73 13.09
C ILE A 18 19.28 -40.67 13.34
N VAL A 19 18.85 -39.41 13.43
CA VAL A 19 19.68 -38.26 13.81
C VAL A 19 19.04 -37.59 15.03
N ALA A 20 19.60 -37.86 16.21
CA ALA A 20 19.17 -37.30 17.49
C ALA A 20 20.21 -36.26 17.96
N GLY A 21 19.84 -34.97 17.98
CA GLY A 21 20.73 -33.86 18.35
C GLY A 21 21.96 -33.63 17.45
N GLY A 22 22.10 -34.42 16.37
CA GLY A 22 23.18 -34.32 15.40
C GLY A 22 22.92 -33.29 14.30
N GLN A 23 23.97 -32.96 13.54
CA GLN A 23 23.89 -32.05 12.39
C GLN A 23 24.34 -32.75 11.12
N ILE A 24 23.53 -32.63 10.07
CA ILE A 24 23.89 -32.96 8.68
C ILE A 24 23.82 -31.67 7.90
N LYS A 25 24.87 -31.37 7.12
CA LYS A 25 24.87 -30.20 6.25
C LYS A 25 25.67 -30.42 4.98
N ASP A 26 25.35 -29.62 3.96
CA ASP A 26 26.13 -29.50 2.72
C ASP A 26 26.29 -30.84 1.99
N LEU A 27 25.20 -31.61 1.92
CA LEU A 27 25.18 -32.96 1.37
C LEU A 27 24.28 -33.05 0.13
N THR A 28 24.82 -33.54 -0.98
CA THR A 28 24.06 -33.84 -2.20
C THR A 28 24.09 -35.34 -2.49
N LEU A 29 22.91 -35.96 -2.62
CA LEU A 29 22.76 -37.36 -3.04
C LEU A 29 22.11 -37.44 -4.42
N THR A 30 22.77 -38.08 -5.38
CA THR A 30 22.23 -38.34 -6.72
C THR A 30 22.01 -39.83 -6.95
N ASN A 31 21.17 -40.17 -7.93
CA ASN A 31 20.82 -41.56 -8.27
C ASN A 31 20.41 -42.38 -7.04
N VAL A 32 19.48 -41.83 -6.24
CA VAL A 32 18.94 -42.47 -5.04
C VAL A 32 17.71 -43.28 -5.40
N THR A 33 17.69 -44.58 -5.15
CA THR A 33 16.51 -45.42 -5.32
C THR A 33 16.15 -46.06 -3.99
N ILE A 34 15.20 -45.46 -3.28
CA ILE A 34 14.58 -46.07 -2.12
C ILE A 34 13.21 -46.60 -2.54
N ASN A 35 12.99 -47.91 -2.43
CA ASN A 35 11.73 -48.56 -2.74
C ASN A 35 11.41 -49.60 -1.66
N VAL A 36 10.72 -49.15 -0.62
CA VAL A 36 10.40 -49.92 0.59
C VAL A 36 8.89 -49.83 0.85
N PRO A 37 8.05 -50.48 0.04
CA PRO A 37 6.59 -50.24 0.00
C PRO A 37 5.84 -50.61 1.29
N THR A 38 6.51 -51.24 2.26
CA THR A 38 5.95 -51.55 3.60
C THR A 38 6.50 -50.65 4.70
N SER A 39 7.47 -49.78 4.40
CA SER A 39 8.07 -48.86 5.37
C SER A 39 7.17 -47.65 5.60
N GLU A 40 7.12 -47.19 6.83
CA GLU A 40 6.35 -46.03 7.28
C GLU A 40 7.25 -44.87 7.73
N MET A 41 8.56 -44.98 7.52
CA MET A 41 9.56 -44.00 7.98
C MET A 41 10.77 -44.02 7.03
N ALA A 42 10.65 -43.34 5.89
CA ALA A 42 11.69 -43.36 4.86
C ALA A 42 12.04 -41.95 4.36
N GLY A 43 13.25 -41.48 4.64
CA GLY A 43 13.81 -40.28 4.04
C GLY A 43 14.91 -40.61 3.04
N GLY A 44 15.08 -39.79 2.02
CA GLY A 44 16.23 -39.91 1.13
C GLY A 44 17.57 -39.74 1.86
N ILE A 45 17.64 -38.80 2.81
CA ILE A 45 18.85 -38.53 3.61
C ILE A 45 18.70 -39.08 5.03
N VAL A 46 17.62 -38.73 5.73
CA VAL A 46 17.40 -39.07 7.13
C VAL A 46 16.08 -39.81 7.32
N GLY A 47 16.08 -40.99 7.94
CA GLY A 47 14.84 -41.67 8.29
C GLY A 47 14.05 -40.93 9.38
N MET A 48 14.71 -40.64 10.50
CA MET A 48 14.14 -39.94 11.66
C MET A 48 15.05 -38.84 12.18
N LEU A 49 14.50 -37.63 12.32
CA LEU A 49 15.14 -36.46 12.94
C LEU A 49 14.46 -36.16 14.28
N CYS A 50 15.23 -36.03 15.35
CA CYS A 50 14.69 -35.74 16.68
C CYS A 50 15.70 -35.05 17.61
N GLU A 51 15.24 -34.70 18.81
CA GLU A 51 16.08 -34.21 19.91
C GLU A 51 16.95 -33.01 19.51
N GLY A 52 16.39 -32.09 18.70
CA GLY A 52 17.08 -30.89 18.24
C GLY A 52 18.05 -31.13 17.08
N GLY A 53 17.97 -32.28 16.41
CA GLY A 53 18.78 -32.56 15.23
C GLY A 53 18.52 -31.57 14.09
N THR A 54 19.53 -31.35 13.24
CA THR A 54 19.46 -30.42 12.11
C THR A 54 19.88 -31.05 10.79
N VAL A 55 19.16 -30.72 9.72
CA VAL A 55 19.51 -31.05 8.32
C VAL A 55 19.47 -29.75 7.52
N GLY A 56 20.64 -29.25 7.12
CA GLY A 56 20.79 -27.93 6.49
C GLY A 56 21.46 -28.00 5.13
N ASN A 57 21.01 -27.25 4.12
CA ASN A 57 21.69 -27.18 2.81
C ASN A 57 21.94 -28.56 2.18
N CYS A 58 20.94 -29.43 2.19
CA CYS A 58 21.05 -30.78 1.66
C CYS A 58 20.14 -30.98 0.46
N THR A 59 20.61 -31.73 -0.53
CA THR A 59 19.92 -31.95 -1.79
C THR A 59 19.79 -33.43 -2.12
N ILE A 60 18.62 -33.84 -2.61
CA ILE A 60 18.44 -35.14 -3.25
C ILE A 60 18.05 -34.96 -4.72
N GLY A 61 18.73 -35.70 -5.59
CA GLY A 61 18.60 -35.60 -7.04
C GLY A 61 19.25 -34.35 -7.63
N THR A 62 19.02 -34.13 -8.92
CA THR A 62 19.44 -32.93 -9.67
C THR A 62 18.37 -32.53 -10.68
N ALA A 63 18.41 -31.28 -11.14
CA ALA A 63 17.48 -30.79 -12.17
C ALA A 63 17.59 -31.56 -13.50
N ASP A 64 18.79 -32.03 -13.86
CA ASP A 64 19.04 -32.72 -15.13
C ASP A 64 19.23 -34.24 -14.94
N SER A 65 18.43 -35.04 -15.64
CA SER A 65 18.69 -36.48 -15.89
C SER A 65 18.90 -37.38 -14.67
N ASP A 66 18.33 -37.03 -13.51
CA ASP A 66 18.41 -37.82 -12.28
C ASP A 66 17.13 -38.65 -12.06
N SER A 67 17.30 -39.95 -11.82
CA SER A 67 16.19 -40.89 -11.58
C SER A 67 15.96 -41.15 -10.09
N SER A 68 16.29 -40.19 -9.22
CA SER A 68 16.14 -40.38 -7.79
C SER A 68 14.66 -40.51 -7.42
N GLN A 69 14.39 -41.44 -6.52
CA GLN A 69 13.05 -41.73 -6.03
C GLN A 69 13.06 -42.23 -4.58
N VAL A 70 12.01 -41.86 -3.86
CA VAL A 70 11.68 -42.41 -2.54
C VAL A 70 10.24 -42.92 -2.58
N ALA A 71 10.09 -44.24 -2.61
CA ALA A 71 8.81 -44.93 -2.57
C ALA A 71 8.67 -45.72 -1.25
N ALA A 72 7.62 -45.44 -0.49
CA ALA A 72 7.33 -46.13 0.78
C ALA A 72 5.82 -46.22 1.04
N ALA A 73 5.41 -46.85 2.14
CA ALA A 73 3.99 -46.87 2.52
C ALA A 73 3.53 -45.50 3.04
N ARG A 74 4.25 -44.93 4.01
CA ARG A 74 3.86 -43.74 4.77
C ARG A 74 5.09 -42.99 5.26
N GLY A 75 4.92 -41.72 5.65
CA GLY A 75 5.94 -40.99 6.41
C GLY A 75 7.25 -40.85 5.64
N ASN A 76 7.13 -40.66 4.33
CA ASN A 76 8.24 -40.54 3.41
C ASN A 76 8.49 -39.10 2.99
N GLY A 77 9.76 -38.73 3.00
CA GLY A 77 10.25 -37.44 2.54
C GLY A 77 11.43 -37.59 1.60
N GLY A 78 11.60 -36.66 0.67
CA GLY A 78 12.81 -36.59 -0.13
C GLY A 78 14.05 -36.40 0.74
N ILE A 79 13.95 -35.61 1.81
CA ILE A 79 15.07 -35.32 2.72
C ILE A 79 14.93 -36.12 4.02
N VAL A 80 13.82 -35.95 4.74
CA VAL A 80 13.59 -36.56 6.06
C VAL A 80 12.30 -37.39 6.04
N GLY A 81 12.31 -38.63 6.55
CA GLY A 81 11.07 -39.41 6.69
C GLY A 81 10.15 -38.78 7.74
N ARG A 82 10.62 -38.75 9.00
CA ARG A 82 9.89 -38.15 10.11
C ARG A 82 10.77 -37.21 10.95
N MET A 83 10.19 -36.11 11.42
CA MET A 83 10.76 -35.22 12.43
C MET A 83 9.84 -35.20 13.66
N THR A 84 10.39 -35.36 14.87
CA THR A 84 9.58 -35.40 16.10
C THR A 84 10.20 -34.64 17.26
N LYS A 85 9.35 -34.14 18.16
CA LYS A 85 9.69 -33.38 19.38
C LYS A 85 10.36 -32.03 19.13
N SER A 86 11.52 -32.03 18.48
CA SER A 86 12.29 -30.84 18.12
C SER A 86 13.30 -31.15 17.00
N GLY A 87 13.57 -30.17 16.15
CA GLY A 87 14.52 -30.30 15.05
C GLY A 87 14.40 -29.19 14.01
N THR A 88 15.34 -29.12 13.08
CA THR A 88 15.31 -28.13 11.98
C THR A 88 15.71 -28.75 10.67
N ILE A 89 14.89 -28.53 9.64
CA ILE A 89 15.22 -28.80 8.24
C ILE A 89 15.32 -27.44 7.56
N SER A 90 16.48 -27.07 7.02
CA SER A 90 16.68 -25.75 6.43
C SER A 90 17.40 -25.80 5.09
N ASN A 91 16.98 -24.94 4.16
CA ASN A 91 17.63 -24.73 2.88
C ASN A 91 17.87 -26.04 2.09
N CYS A 92 16.98 -27.02 2.24
CA CYS A 92 17.12 -28.31 1.59
C CYS A 92 16.30 -28.38 0.30
N THR A 93 16.77 -29.14 -0.68
CA THR A 93 16.17 -29.21 -2.01
C THR A 93 15.87 -30.65 -2.42
N ASN A 94 14.64 -30.92 -2.84
CA ASN A 94 14.22 -32.20 -3.41
C ASN A 94 13.98 -32.09 -4.92
N TYR A 95 14.74 -32.82 -5.72
CA TYR A 95 14.45 -33.11 -7.13
C TYR A 95 13.90 -34.52 -7.36
N ALA A 96 13.94 -35.39 -6.34
CA ALA A 96 13.52 -36.78 -6.46
C ALA A 96 12.01 -36.93 -6.51
N SER A 97 11.54 -37.94 -7.24
CA SER A 97 10.12 -38.32 -7.22
C SER A 97 9.78 -39.03 -5.90
N ILE A 98 8.73 -38.56 -5.22
CA ILE A 98 8.29 -39.12 -3.94
C ILE A 98 6.93 -39.77 -4.14
N SER A 99 6.79 -41.03 -3.71
CA SER A 99 5.52 -41.74 -3.84
C SER A 99 5.18 -42.57 -2.62
N GLY A 100 3.90 -42.64 -2.25
CA GLY A 100 3.48 -43.59 -1.23
C GLY A 100 2.03 -44.02 -1.29
N THR A 101 1.76 -45.11 -0.58
CA THR A 101 0.45 -45.81 -0.65
C THR A 101 -0.46 -45.54 0.55
N GLY A 102 0.05 -44.85 1.56
CA GLY A 102 -0.60 -44.45 2.79
C GLY A 102 -0.41 -42.95 3.04
N ALA A 103 -0.58 -42.52 4.29
CA ALA A 103 -0.58 -41.09 4.64
C ALA A 103 0.83 -40.48 4.79
N ASN A 104 0.88 -39.16 4.91
CA ASN A 104 2.06 -38.38 5.33
C ASN A 104 3.22 -38.48 4.34
N ILE A 105 2.94 -38.11 3.09
CA ILE A 105 3.90 -38.04 1.99
C ILE A 105 4.32 -36.59 1.82
N GLY A 106 5.61 -36.29 1.86
CA GLY A 106 6.14 -34.94 1.70
C GLY A 106 7.29 -34.88 0.70
N GLY A 107 7.42 -33.80 -0.07
CA GLY A 107 8.61 -33.61 -0.91
C GLY A 107 9.88 -33.44 -0.08
N ILE A 108 9.80 -32.75 1.07
CA ILE A 108 10.92 -32.55 1.99
C ILE A 108 10.83 -33.49 3.19
N VAL A 109 9.70 -33.47 3.89
CA VAL A 109 9.48 -34.29 5.08
C VAL A 109 8.12 -34.99 5.08
N GLY A 110 8.09 -36.29 5.32
CA GLY A 110 6.82 -37.03 5.37
C GLY A 110 5.92 -36.54 6.50
N ALA A 111 6.44 -36.52 7.73
CA ALA A 111 5.72 -36.02 8.89
C ALA A 111 6.63 -35.29 9.89
N ALA A 112 6.28 -34.07 10.27
CA ALA A 112 6.92 -33.27 11.31
C ALA A 112 5.93 -33.00 12.45
N TYR A 113 5.86 -33.88 13.47
CA TYR A 113 4.73 -33.92 14.41
C TYR A 113 5.16 -34.26 15.85
N TYR A 114 4.25 -34.09 16.81
CA TYR A 114 4.52 -34.24 18.25
C TYR A 114 5.54 -33.25 18.81
N THR A 115 5.42 -31.97 18.46
CA THR A 115 6.25 -30.90 19.01
C THR A 115 6.21 -30.94 20.54
N ALA A 116 7.37 -31.03 21.16
CA ALA A 116 7.51 -31.06 22.62
C ALA A 116 7.19 -29.68 23.21
N GLU A 117 6.77 -29.64 24.48
CA GLU A 117 6.39 -28.41 25.18
C GLU A 117 7.54 -27.37 25.19
N ASP A 118 8.75 -27.84 25.45
CA ASP A 118 10.01 -27.09 25.50
C ASP A 118 10.81 -27.15 24.18
N GLY A 119 10.21 -27.74 23.14
CA GLY A 119 10.83 -27.94 21.84
C GLY A 119 10.23 -27.08 20.73
N GLU A 120 10.95 -27.00 19.62
CA GLU A 120 10.44 -26.43 18.37
C GLU A 120 10.90 -27.27 17.19
N MET A 121 10.00 -27.40 16.21
CA MET A 121 10.30 -27.99 14.90
C MET A 121 10.14 -26.91 13.84
N SER A 122 11.13 -26.80 12.95
CA SER A 122 11.15 -25.78 11.91
C SER A 122 11.55 -26.36 10.55
N ILE A 123 10.84 -25.94 9.50
CA ILE A 123 11.12 -26.27 8.09
C ILE A 123 11.24 -24.94 7.35
N ILE A 124 12.46 -24.57 6.93
CA ILE A 124 12.76 -23.20 6.51
C ILE A 124 13.49 -23.19 5.17
N GLY A 125 13.10 -22.34 4.22
CA GLY A 125 13.90 -22.13 3.00
C GLY A 125 14.02 -23.35 2.09
N CYS A 126 13.13 -24.35 2.23
CA CYS A 126 13.24 -25.62 1.52
C CYS A 126 12.50 -25.59 0.19
N HIS A 127 13.00 -26.31 -0.81
CA HIS A 127 12.51 -26.27 -2.19
C HIS A 127 12.17 -27.67 -2.70
N ASN A 128 10.95 -27.85 -3.19
CA ASN A 128 10.53 -29.07 -3.86
C ASN A 128 10.35 -28.85 -5.37
N TYR A 129 11.11 -29.60 -6.16
CA TYR A 129 11.06 -29.68 -7.62
C TYR A 129 10.71 -31.09 -8.12
N GLY A 130 10.67 -32.08 -7.22
CA GLY A 130 10.26 -33.44 -7.54
C GLY A 130 8.74 -33.63 -7.37
N THR A 131 8.13 -34.42 -8.25
CA THR A 131 6.71 -34.78 -8.14
C THR A 131 6.43 -35.54 -6.84
N VAL A 132 5.30 -35.24 -6.19
CA VAL A 132 4.85 -35.98 -4.99
C VAL A 132 3.51 -36.62 -5.30
N THR A 133 3.42 -37.94 -5.13
CA THR A 133 2.21 -38.72 -5.43
C THR A 133 1.81 -39.60 -4.25
N GLY A 134 0.56 -39.49 -3.80
CA GLY A 134 0.02 -40.37 -2.77
C GLY A 134 -1.31 -40.98 -3.18
N THR A 135 -1.53 -42.25 -2.85
CA THR A 135 -2.80 -42.93 -3.16
C THR A 135 -3.82 -42.86 -2.02
N ALA A 136 -3.44 -42.31 -0.87
CA ALA A 136 -4.28 -42.14 0.32
C ALA A 136 -3.66 -41.09 1.28
N GLY A 137 -4.45 -40.62 2.26
CA GLY A 137 -3.98 -39.75 3.36
C GLY A 137 -3.34 -38.43 2.91
N ALA A 138 -2.44 -37.89 3.74
CA ALA A 138 -1.83 -36.57 3.57
C ALA A 138 -0.70 -36.54 2.53
N VAL A 139 -0.80 -35.64 1.54
CA VAL A 139 0.19 -35.49 0.45
C VAL A 139 0.55 -34.03 0.23
N GLY A 140 1.74 -33.62 0.68
CA GLY A 140 2.20 -32.22 0.59
C GLY A 140 3.49 -32.06 -0.22
N GLY A 141 3.64 -30.95 -0.93
CA GLY A 141 4.89 -30.66 -1.65
C GLY A 141 6.09 -30.42 -0.73
N ILE A 142 5.90 -29.89 0.48
CA ILE A 142 6.96 -29.76 1.49
C ILE A 142 6.77 -30.78 2.60
N ALA A 143 5.60 -30.77 3.25
CA ALA A 143 5.28 -31.65 4.37
C ALA A 143 3.93 -32.34 4.17
N GLY A 144 3.88 -33.66 4.40
CA GLY A 144 2.60 -34.37 4.48
C GLY A 144 1.83 -33.95 5.73
N LEU A 145 2.39 -34.22 6.91
CA LEU A 145 1.83 -33.80 8.19
C LEU A 145 2.77 -32.84 8.92
N SER A 146 2.25 -31.76 9.51
CA SER A 146 3.04 -30.76 10.22
C SER A 146 2.37 -30.26 11.51
N SER A 147 3.14 -30.26 12.60
CA SER A 147 2.97 -29.42 13.79
C SER A 147 4.19 -28.50 13.96
N ALA A 148 4.84 -28.15 12.86
CA ALA A 148 6.07 -27.37 12.82
C ALA A 148 5.80 -25.93 12.33
N LYS A 149 6.77 -25.04 12.53
CA LYS A 149 6.84 -23.76 11.84
C LYS A 149 7.43 -23.98 10.45
N VAL A 150 6.66 -23.73 9.41
CA VAL A 150 7.07 -23.85 8.01
C VAL A 150 7.18 -22.45 7.43
N SER A 151 8.36 -22.07 6.94
CA SER A 151 8.54 -20.74 6.39
C SER A 151 9.45 -20.66 5.19
N ASN A 152 9.17 -19.71 4.30
CA ASN A 152 9.99 -19.41 3.12
C ASN A 152 10.28 -20.64 2.25
N CYS A 153 9.35 -21.60 2.21
CA CYS A 153 9.49 -22.82 1.44
C CYS A 153 8.75 -22.72 0.11
N THR A 154 9.28 -23.36 -0.93
CA THR A 154 8.73 -23.29 -2.28
C THR A 154 8.43 -24.68 -2.82
N ASN A 155 7.23 -24.89 -3.33
CA ASN A 155 6.90 -26.03 -4.18
C ASN A 155 6.70 -25.58 -5.62
N ALA A 156 7.42 -26.19 -6.54
CA ALA A 156 7.35 -25.92 -7.97
C ALA A 156 7.06 -27.20 -8.79
N ALA A 157 6.68 -28.30 -8.14
CA ALA A 157 6.34 -29.56 -8.78
C ALA A 157 4.87 -29.93 -8.56
N PRO A 158 4.21 -30.57 -9.56
CA PRO A 158 2.84 -31.03 -9.41
C PRO A 158 2.68 -31.99 -8.23
N ILE A 159 1.60 -31.81 -7.48
CA ILE A 159 1.23 -32.67 -6.35
C ILE A 159 -0.06 -33.40 -6.70
N GLN A 160 -0.02 -34.73 -6.61
CA GLN A 160 -1.17 -35.57 -6.89
C GLN A 160 -1.50 -36.45 -5.69
N GLY A 161 -2.66 -36.23 -5.09
CA GLY A 161 -3.20 -37.06 -4.02
C GLY A 161 -4.47 -37.81 -4.44
N ASN A 162 -4.84 -38.73 -3.57
CA ASN A 162 -6.13 -39.45 -3.58
C ASN A 162 -6.56 -39.72 -2.14
N GLY A 163 -6.33 -38.74 -1.27
CA GLY A 163 -6.42 -38.85 0.17
C GLY A 163 -7.21 -37.71 0.77
N ALA A 164 -7.30 -37.67 2.10
CA ALA A 164 -8.15 -36.72 2.82
C ALA A 164 -7.69 -35.27 2.66
N ASP A 165 -6.40 -35.05 2.48
CA ASP A 165 -5.79 -33.73 2.42
C ASP A 165 -4.56 -33.71 1.50
N VAL A 166 -4.48 -32.68 0.65
CA VAL A 166 -3.47 -32.53 -0.41
C VAL A 166 -3.12 -31.06 -0.54
N ALA A 167 -1.82 -30.72 -0.60
CA ALA A 167 -1.44 -29.32 -0.79
C ALA A 167 -0.07 -29.09 -1.42
N GLY A 168 0.15 -27.87 -1.91
CA GLY A 168 1.45 -27.45 -2.42
C GLY A 168 2.53 -27.40 -1.34
N ILE A 169 2.21 -26.98 -0.11
CA ILE A 169 3.21 -26.86 0.97
C ILE A 169 2.95 -27.90 2.07
N VAL A 170 1.88 -27.74 2.84
CA VAL A 170 1.55 -28.62 3.97
C VAL A 170 0.19 -29.25 3.75
N ALA A 171 0.10 -30.57 3.59
CA ALA A 171 -1.22 -31.20 3.43
C ALA A 171 -2.07 -31.07 4.69
N GLU A 172 -1.53 -31.39 5.86
CA GLU A 172 -2.21 -31.19 7.14
C GLU A 172 -1.34 -30.40 8.13
N GLN A 173 -1.80 -29.20 8.51
CA GLN A 173 -1.21 -28.43 9.60
C GLN A 173 -2.06 -28.62 10.86
N GLN A 174 -1.45 -29.21 11.88
CA GLN A 174 -2.13 -29.79 13.02
C GLN A 174 -1.59 -29.24 14.34
N ASN A 175 -2.50 -28.84 15.25
CA ASN A 175 -2.27 -28.45 16.65
C ASN A 175 -1.37 -27.24 16.95
N TYR A 176 -0.25 -27.08 16.26
CA TYR A 176 0.77 -26.08 16.54
C TYR A 176 1.55 -25.72 15.27
N GLY A 177 2.19 -24.56 15.28
CA GLY A 177 3.06 -24.09 14.21
C GLY A 177 2.36 -23.09 13.29
N SER A 178 3.02 -22.81 12.17
CA SER A 178 2.59 -21.79 11.22
C SER A 178 3.09 -22.15 9.82
N VAL A 179 2.46 -21.57 8.80
CA VAL A 179 2.89 -21.65 7.40
C VAL A 179 3.00 -20.22 6.86
N ILE A 180 4.22 -19.70 6.75
CA ILE A 180 4.46 -18.27 6.52
C ILE A 180 5.43 -18.04 5.37
N GLY A 181 5.12 -17.13 4.44
CA GLY A 181 6.06 -16.76 3.38
C GLY A 181 6.35 -17.87 2.39
N CYS A 182 5.50 -18.90 2.31
CA CYS A 182 5.69 -20.04 1.42
C CYS A 182 5.05 -19.81 0.06
N MET A 183 5.59 -20.46 -0.98
CA MET A 183 5.14 -20.27 -2.36
C MET A 183 4.83 -21.62 -3.03
N ASN A 184 3.64 -21.76 -3.59
CA ASN A 184 3.30 -22.86 -4.49
C ASN A 184 3.06 -22.33 -5.91
N THR A 185 3.83 -22.83 -6.88
CA THR A 185 3.69 -22.44 -8.29
C THR A 185 3.14 -23.55 -9.19
N ALA A 186 2.87 -24.73 -8.64
CA ALA A 186 2.49 -25.91 -9.40
C ALA A 186 1.07 -26.38 -9.09
N ASP A 187 0.45 -27.05 -10.05
CA ASP A 187 -0.93 -27.53 -9.92
C ASP A 187 -1.06 -28.61 -8.86
N ILE A 188 -2.18 -28.55 -8.14
CA ILE A 188 -2.54 -29.47 -7.07
C ILE A 188 -3.78 -30.24 -7.48
N THR A 189 -3.70 -31.57 -7.46
CA THR A 189 -4.81 -32.45 -7.83
C THR A 189 -5.11 -33.44 -6.71
N ASN A 190 -6.36 -33.49 -6.27
CA ASN A 190 -6.88 -34.54 -5.41
C ASN A 190 -7.96 -35.34 -6.15
N ASN A 191 -7.63 -36.59 -6.49
CA ASN A 191 -8.53 -37.47 -7.22
C ASN A 191 -9.66 -38.07 -6.36
N ASN A 192 -9.66 -37.80 -5.05
CA ASN A 192 -10.69 -38.28 -4.15
C ASN A 192 -11.83 -37.24 -4.04
N ALA A 193 -12.94 -37.51 -4.72
CA ALA A 193 -14.11 -36.63 -4.73
C ALA A 193 -14.83 -36.51 -3.37
N ASP A 194 -14.47 -37.34 -2.39
CA ASP A 194 -15.02 -37.34 -1.02
C ASP A 194 -14.04 -36.72 0.01
N ALA A 195 -12.92 -36.14 -0.43
CA ALA A 195 -11.86 -35.62 0.44
C ALA A 195 -11.92 -34.12 0.74
N TYR A 196 -11.84 -33.77 2.03
CA TYR A 196 -12.11 -32.43 2.55
C TYR A 196 -10.96 -31.42 2.47
N GLY A 197 -9.70 -31.78 2.24
CA GLY A 197 -8.58 -30.88 2.58
C GLY A 197 -7.65 -30.52 1.42
N THR A 198 -8.12 -29.98 0.30
CA THR A 198 -7.23 -29.62 -0.81
C THR A 198 -6.98 -28.11 -0.91
N GLY A 199 -5.73 -27.68 -0.78
CA GLY A 199 -5.37 -26.26 -0.86
C GLY A 199 -4.07 -25.99 -1.60
N GLY A 200 -3.91 -24.78 -2.14
CA GLY A 200 -2.67 -24.39 -2.79
C GLY A 200 -1.47 -24.36 -1.85
N ILE A 201 -1.68 -23.94 -0.59
CA ILE A 201 -0.63 -23.87 0.44
C ILE A 201 -0.86 -24.91 1.53
N VAL A 202 -2.03 -24.88 2.18
CA VAL A 202 -2.39 -25.78 3.26
C VAL A 202 -3.64 -26.57 2.89
N GLY A 203 -3.62 -27.89 3.06
CA GLY A 203 -4.79 -28.71 2.76
C GLY A 203 -5.84 -28.59 3.86
N TRP A 204 -5.47 -28.93 5.08
CA TRP A 204 -6.36 -28.96 6.24
C TRP A 204 -5.69 -28.37 7.49
N VAL A 205 -6.42 -27.49 8.18
CA VAL A 205 -6.07 -26.95 9.50
C VAL A 205 -7.00 -27.52 10.58
N ARG A 206 -6.44 -28.22 11.57
CA ARG A 206 -7.22 -28.81 12.67
C ARG A 206 -6.41 -29.10 13.95
N TYR A 207 -7.12 -29.43 15.03
CA TYR A 207 -6.55 -29.73 16.35
C TYR A 207 -7.02 -31.10 16.82
N ASN A 208 -6.45 -32.16 16.27
CA ASN A 208 -6.87 -33.53 16.54
C ASN A 208 -5.72 -34.37 17.17
N GLY A 209 -5.96 -35.66 17.37
CA GLY A 209 -4.99 -36.60 17.91
C GLY A 209 -5.04 -36.78 19.43
N ALA A 210 -4.17 -37.63 19.97
CA ALA A 210 -4.13 -37.86 21.42
C ALA A 210 -3.47 -36.68 22.14
N ALA A 211 -4.14 -36.11 23.15
CA ALA A 211 -3.66 -34.94 23.88
C ALA A 211 -2.24 -35.13 24.46
N ALA A 212 -1.91 -36.33 24.92
CA ALA A 212 -0.58 -36.66 25.45
C ALA A 212 0.53 -36.68 24.37
N SER A 213 0.17 -36.87 23.11
CA SER A 213 1.10 -36.90 21.98
C SER A 213 1.37 -35.50 21.41
N TYR A 214 0.43 -34.56 21.59
CA TYR A 214 0.56 -33.17 21.16
C TYR A 214 0.51 -32.26 22.39
N PRO A 215 1.58 -32.16 23.19
CA PRO A 215 1.58 -31.31 24.36
C PRO A 215 1.44 -29.83 23.97
N LYS A 216 2.23 -29.37 22.99
CA LYS A 216 2.26 -27.99 22.51
C LYS A 216 1.10 -27.67 21.55
N LYS A 217 0.41 -26.55 21.78
CA LYS A 217 -0.72 -26.08 20.95
C LYS A 217 -0.74 -24.56 20.87
N ALA A 218 -1.16 -24.02 19.73
CA ALA A 218 -1.40 -22.60 19.52
C ALA A 218 -2.31 -22.41 18.30
N VAL A 219 -3.00 -21.26 18.21
CA VAL A 219 -3.72 -20.90 16.99
C VAL A 219 -2.75 -20.92 15.81
N ILE A 220 -3.11 -21.68 14.77
CA ILE A 220 -2.29 -21.85 13.57
C ILE A 220 -2.38 -20.59 12.71
N GLU A 221 -1.22 -20.09 12.29
CA GLU A 221 -1.09 -18.90 11.45
C GLU A 221 -0.67 -19.30 10.03
N ILE A 222 -1.39 -18.80 9.04
CA ILE A 222 -1.14 -19.01 7.61
C ILE A 222 -1.04 -17.63 6.98
N MET A 223 0.19 -17.13 6.83
CA MET A 223 0.41 -15.73 6.48
C MET A 223 1.39 -15.51 5.35
N ASN A 224 1.15 -14.47 4.55
CA ASN A 224 2.09 -14.01 3.53
C ASN A 224 2.51 -15.10 2.53
N ASN A 225 1.63 -16.07 2.25
CA ASN A 225 1.90 -17.14 1.31
C ASN A 225 1.38 -16.79 -0.08
N ILE A 226 1.99 -17.38 -1.10
CA ILE A 226 1.64 -17.13 -2.50
C ILE A 226 1.30 -18.45 -3.17
N ASN A 227 0.09 -18.58 -3.70
CA ASN A 227 -0.27 -19.68 -4.59
C ASN A 227 -0.51 -19.15 -6.02
N SER A 228 0.08 -19.78 -7.02
CA SER A 228 -0.26 -19.56 -8.44
C SER A 228 -0.65 -20.84 -9.18
N GLY A 229 -0.54 -22.00 -8.54
CA GLY A 229 -0.96 -23.28 -9.11
C GLY A 229 -2.48 -23.43 -9.11
N SER A 230 -3.02 -24.07 -10.15
CA SER A 230 -4.45 -24.39 -10.22
C SER A 230 -4.81 -25.51 -9.26
N ILE A 231 -6.04 -25.49 -8.75
CA ILE A 231 -6.50 -26.44 -7.72
C ILE A 231 -7.63 -27.29 -8.28
N ASP A 232 -7.41 -28.60 -8.36
CA ASP A 232 -8.46 -29.62 -8.52
C ASP A 232 -8.66 -30.33 -7.18
N GLY A 233 -9.67 -29.88 -6.45
CA GLY A 233 -9.81 -30.06 -5.01
C GLY A 233 -10.39 -31.40 -4.55
N GLY A 234 -10.92 -32.23 -5.43
CA GLY A 234 -11.73 -33.37 -4.97
C GLY A 234 -13.04 -32.88 -4.35
N ASN A 235 -13.25 -33.01 -3.02
CA ASN A 235 -14.45 -32.48 -2.36
C ASN A 235 -14.39 -30.97 -2.08
N ASP A 236 -13.24 -30.50 -1.57
CA ASP A 236 -13.03 -29.11 -1.15
C ASP A 236 -11.80 -28.52 -1.84
N GLY A 237 -11.86 -27.27 -2.30
CA GLY A 237 -10.76 -26.61 -3.00
C GLY A 237 -10.56 -25.16 -2.55
N GLY A 238 -9.40 -24.87 -1.97
CA GLY A 238 -9.02 -23.51 -1.58
C GLY A 238 -7.75 -23.01 -2.26
N GLY A 239 -7.74 -21.76 -2.72
CA GLY A 239 -6.54 -21.17 -3.31
C GLY A 239 -5.36 -21.13 -2.33
N ILE A 240 -5.61 -20.90 -1.04
CA ILE A 240 -4.59 -20.95 0.01
C ILE A 240 -4.81 -22.15 0.93
N VAL A 241 -5.99 -22.22 1.57
CA VAL A 241 -6.33 -23.26 2.54
C VAL A 241 -7.52 -24.07 2.02
N GLY A 242 -7.41 -25.39 1.94
CA GLY A 242 -8.57 -26.22 1.59
C GLY A 242 -9.67 -26.08 2.64
N THR A 243 -9.36 -26.49 3.87
CA THR A 243 -10.36 -26.56 4.94
C THR A 243 -9.81 -26.15 6.31
N VAL A 244 -10.62 -25.42 7.07
CA VAL A 244 -10.34 -25.06 8.48
C VAL A 244 -11.43 -25.63 9.37
N TYR A 245 -11.04 -26.42 10.39
CA TYR A 245 -11.99 -27.13 11.26
C TYR A 245 -12.27 -26.48 12.62
N ASN A 246 -11.42 -25.55 13.06
CA ASN A 246 -11.53 -24.94 14.39
C ASN A 246 -11.10 -23.48 14.41
N SER A 247 -9.78 -23.24 14.48
CA SER A 247 -9.22 -21.92 14.65
C SER A 247 -7.97 -21.69 13.81
N ALA A 248 -7.92 -20.56 13.13
CA ALA A 248 -6.80 -20.16 12.29
C ALA A 248 -6.79 -18.64 12.06
N VAL A 249 -5.60 -18.08 11.88
CA VAL A 249 -5.40 -16.76 11.28
C VAL A 249 -4.88 -16.95 9.86
N VAL A 250 -5.61 -16.42 8.89
CA VAL A 250 -5.28 -16.50 7.46
C VAL A 250 -5.21 -15.07 6.92
N SER A 251 -4.00 -14.52 6.79
CA SER A 251 -3.81 -13.10 6.43
C SER A 251 -2.59 -12.82 5.56
N GLY A 252 -2.63 -11.76 4.77
CA GLY A 252 -1.51 -11.36 3.91
C GLY A 252 -1.26 -12.31 2.73
N ASN A 253 -2.13 -13.31 2.48
CA ASN A 253 -1.89 -14.31 1.45
C ASN A 253 -2.33 -13.82 0.07
N GLU A 254 -1.67 -14.31 -0.97
CA GLU A 254 -1.96 -14.02 -2.37
C GLU A 254 -2.30 -15.30 -3.13
N ASN A 255 -3.49 -15.35 -3.72
CA ASN A 255 -3.90 -16.41 -4.63
C ASN A 255 -4.04 -15.88 -6.06
N TRP A 256 -3.23 -16.46 -6.95
CA TRP A 256 -3.14 -16.17 -8.38
C TRP A 256 -3.55 -17.37 -9.25
N ALA A 257 -4.15 -18.41 -8.66
CA ALA A 257 -4.59 -19.60 -9.40
C ALA A 257 -5.50 -19.24 -10.58
N GLU A 258 -5.26 -19.84 -11.74
CA GLU A 258 -6.10 -19.62 -12.93
C GLU A 258 -7.49 -20.25 -12.76
N SER A 259 -7.58 -21.36 -12.02
CA SER A 259 -8.83 -22.05 -11.70
C SER A 259 -8.78 -22.76 -10.34
N ILE A 260 -9.95 -22.89 -9.73
CA ILE A 260 -10.18 -23.70 -8.53
C ILE A 260 -11.44 -24.52 -8.76
N SER A 261 -11.36 -25.84 -8.73
CA SER A 261 -12.50 -26.75 -8.90
C SER A 261 -12.66 -27.69 -7.71
N SER A 262 -13.89 -28.07 -7.38
CA SER A 262 -14.20 -29.15 -6.43
C SER A 262 -15.63 -29.65 -6.60
N SER A 263 -15.94 -30.81 -5.99
CA SER A 263 -17.26 -31.44 -6.05
C SER A 263 -18.27 -30.80 -5.09
N THR A 264 -17.80 -30.15 -4.01
CA THR A 264 -18.67 -29.56 -2.99
C THR A 264 -18.33 -28.10 -2.68
N PHE A 265 -17.17 -27.81 -2.08
CA PHE A 265 -16.86 -26.50 -1.49
C PHE A 265 -15.61 -25.85 -2.11
N ALA A 266 -15.71 -24.60 -2.58
CA ALA A 266 -14.52 -23.88 -3.06
C ALA A 266 -14.45 -22.39 -2.70
N GLY A 267 -13.23 -21.89 -2.55
CA GLY A 267 -12.97 -20.49 -2.25
C GLY A 267 -11.60 -20.01 -2.71
N GLY A 268 -11.52 -18.73 -3.09
CA GLY A 268 -10.25 -18.14 -3.55
C GLY A 268 -9.15 -18.10 -2.49
N ILE A 269 -9.51 -18.06 -1.21
CA ILE A 269 -8.57 -18.14 -0.08
C ILE A 269 -8.80 -19.43 0.71
N ILE A 270 -10.01 -19.62 1.24
CA ILE A 270 -10.39 -20.81 2.04
C ILE A 270 -11.54 -21.56 1.35
N GLY A 271 -11.32 -22.84 1.05
CA GLY A 271 -12.31 -23.70 0.39
C GLY A 271 -13.54 -23.93 1.25
N ASN A 272 -13.35 -24.27 2.53
CA ASN A 272 -14.43 -24.64 3.44
C ASN A 272 -14.11 -24.27 4.90
N LEU A 273 -15.02 -23.55 5.54
CA LEU A 273 -15.04 -23.32 6.99
C LEU A 273 -16.07 -24.25 7.64
N GLN A 274 -15.57 -25.24 8.37
CA GLN A 274 -16.39 -26.27 8.98
C GLN A 274 -16.06 -26.37 10.47
N PHE A 275 -17.04 -26.54 11.35
CA PHE A 275 -16.81 -26.54 12.81
C PHE A 275 -17.47 -27.73 13.47
N THR A 276 -17.11 -28.93 13.02
CA THR A 276 -17.76 -30.18 13.43
C THR A 276 -16.95 -30.97 14.46
N GLU A 277 -15.72 -30.56 14.76
CA GLU A 277 -14.82 -31.25 15.68
C GLU A 277 -14.50 -30.39 16.89
N ILE A 278 -14.37 -31.03 18.06
CA ILE A 278 -13.89 -30.38 19.28
C ILE A 278 -12.35 -30.41 19.24
N PRO A 279 -11.67 -29.26 19.39
CA PRO A 279 -10.22 -29.20 19.37
C PRO A 279 -9.65 -29.96 20.57
N VAL A 280 -8.55 -30.67 20.34
CA VAL A 280 -7.85 -31.42 21.38
C VAL A 280 -7.09 -30.45 22.28
N GLY A 281 -7.39 -30.47 23.58
CA GLY A 281 -6.66 -29.72 24.61
C GLY A 281 -7.35 -28.42 25.04
N ASP A 282 -6.92 -27.89 26.18
CA ASP A 282 -7.45 -26.64 26.74
C ASP A 282 -6.81 -25.43 26.04
N ASN A 283 -7.56 -24.33 25.88
CA ASN A 283 -7.13 -23.02 25.33
C ASN A 283 -7.11 -22.84 23.80
N ILE A 284 -7.62 -23.78 23.01
CA ILE A 284 -7.91 -23.53 21.59
C ILE A 284 -9.42 -23.30 21.43
N PRO A 285 -9.85 -22.16 20.86
CA PRO A 285 -11.26 -21.93 20.58
C PRO A 285 -11.80 -23.01 19.64
N GLU A 286 -12.99 -23.53 19.94
CA GLU A 286 -13.67 -24.51 19.07
C GLU A 286 -13.94 -23.90 17.68
N ARG A 287 -14.17 -22.59 17.64
CA ARG A 287 -14.49 -21.80 16.46
C ARG A 287 -13.94 -20.39 16.59
N GLN A 288 -12.83 -20.10 15.91
CA GLN A 288 -12.30 -18.74 15.78
C GLN A 288 -11.41 -18.62 14.53
N VAL A 289 -11.94 -18.06 13.45
CA VAL A 289 -11.22 -17.93 12.17
C VAL A 289 -11.19 -16.49 11.72
N HIS A 290 -9.99 -15.96 11.49
CA HIS A 290 -9.77 -14.62 10.95
C HIS A 290 -9.13 -14.73 9.56
N ALA A 291 -9.95 -14.70 8.51
CA ALA A 291 -9.53 -14.66 7.12
C ALA A 291 -9.59 -13.22 6.62
N VAL A 292 -8.52 -12.47 6.87
CA VAL A 292 -8.49 -11.01 6.66
C VAL A 292 -7.25 -10.55 5.91
N ASN A 293 -7.35 -9.46 5.16
CA ASN A 293 -6.20 -8.89 4.46
C ASN A 293 -5.53 -9.85 3.46
N ASN A 294 -6.32 -10.59 2.69
CA ASN A 294 -5.80 -11.47 1.63
C ASN A 294 -6.24 -10.97 0.26
N ILE A 295 -5.51 -11.36 -0.78
CA ILE A 295 -5.91 -11.11 -2.16
C ILE A 295 -6.10 -12.40 -2.95
N SER A 296 -7.12 -12.42 -3.80
CA SER A 296 -7.33 -13.48 -4.78
C SER A 296 -7.74 -12.89 -6.12
N THR A 297 -7.01 -13.21 -7.18
CA THR A 297 -7.43 -12.86 -8.55
C THR A 297 -8.33 -13.89 -9.21
N THR A 298 -8.43 -15.10 -8.66
CA THR A 298 -9.37 -16.10 -9.14
C THR A 298 -10.79 -15.57 -8.97
N THR A 299 -11.44 -15.24 -10.09
CA THR A 299 -12.79 -14.70 -10.10
C THR A 299 -13.82 -15.78 -9.75
N LEU A 300 -15.02 -15.37 -9.35
CA LEU A 300 -16.07 -16.33 -8.99
C LEU A 300 -16.42 -17.28 -10.14
N ASP A 301 -16.25 -16.87 -11.40
CA ASP A 301 -16.51 -17.70 -12.58
C ASP A 301 -15.39 -18.73 -12.84
N GLN A 302 -14.17 -18.46 -12.36
CA GLN A 302 -13.05 -19.40 -12.40
C GLN A 302 -13.04 -20.38 -11.20
N ILE A 303 -13.99 -20.20 -10.26
CA ILE A 303 -14.24 -21.12 -9.15
C ILE A 303 -15.41 -22.03 -9.51
N GLU A 304 -15.15 -23.33 -9.66
CA GLU A 304 -16.14 -24.34 -10.03
C GLU A 304 -16.45 -25.26 -8.85
N ALA A 305 -17.54 -24.96 -8.13
CA ALA A 305 -18.12 -25.84 -7.10
C ALA A 305 -19.60 -25.50 -6.88
N PRO A 306 -20.42 -26.43 -6.38
CA PRO A 306 -21.80 -26.13 -5.98
C PRO A 306 -21.90 -25.05 -4.90
N SER A 307 -20.98 -25.07 -3.94
CA SER A 307 -20.89 -24.13 -2.84
C SER A 307 -19.58 -23.36 -2.93
N LYS A 308 -19.65 -22.10 -3.37
CA LYS A 308 -18.44 -21.30 -3.63
C LYS A 308 -18.49 -19.87 -3.11
N SER A 309 -17.30 -19.31 -2.85
CA SER A 309 -17.10 -17.93 -2.40
C SER A 309 -15.86 -17.33 -3.06
N LEU A 310 -15.82 -16.00 -3.21
CA LEU A 310 -14.62 -15.32 -3.70
C LEU A 310 -13.41 -15.50 -2.76
N TYR A 311 -13.66 -15.55 -1.45
CA TYR A 311 -12.58 -15.58 -0.45
C TYR A 311 -12.68 -16.83 0.43
N ALA A 312 -13.68 -16.90 1.29
CA ALA A 312 -13.89 -18.08 2.13
C ALA A 312 -15.35 -18.50 2.08
N TYR A 313 -15.59 -19.80 1.91
CA TYR A 313 -16.94 -20.34 2.02
C TYR A 313 -17.27 -20.65 3.48
N ASP A 314 -18.27 -19.96 4.03
CA ASP A 314 -18.79 -20.14 5.38
C ASP A 314 -20.21 -20.72 5.34
N ASN A 315 -20.39 -21.94 5.84
CA ASN A 315 -21.69 -22.60 5.95
C ASN A 315 -22.72 -21.80 6.78
N LEU A 316 -22.25 -20.91 7.65
CA LEU A 316 -23.10 -20.10 8.52
C LEU A 316 -23.30 -18.67 8.02
N SER A 317 -22.88 -18.40 6.77
CA SER A 317 -23.16 -17.15 6.05
C SER A 317 -22.81 -15.89 6.86
N GLY A 318 -21.73 -15.91 7.63
CA GLY A 318 -21.27 -14.77 8.43
C GLY A 318 -22.09 -14.49 9.70
N SER A 319 -22.94 -15.42 10.14
CA SER A 319 -23.75 -15.25 11.35
C SER A 319 -22.99 -15.45 12.67
N ASP A 320 -21.74 -15.93 12.63
CA ASP A 320 -20.89 -16.07 13.81
C ASP A 320 -19.81 -14.98 13.83
N GLU A 321 -19.80 -14.21 14.92
CA GLU A 321 -18.84 -13.15 15.18
C GLU A 321 -17.39 -13.63 15.30
N ASN A 322 -17.17 -14.90 15.62
CA ASN A 322 -15.84 -15.52 15.71
C ASN A 322 -15.29 -15.96 14.34
N VAL A 323 -16.08 -15.85 13.28
CA VAL A 323 -15.67 -16.13 11.90
C VAL A 323 -15.66 -14.82 11.11
N VAL A 324 -14.47 -14.25 10.97
CA VAL A 324 -14.27 -12.96 10.30
C VAL A 324 -13.67 -13.21 8.92
N VAL A 325 -14.46 -12.93 7.87
CA VAL A 325 -14.02 -12.93 6.47
C VAL A 325 -14.22 -11.53 5.92
N SER A 326 -13.23 -10.66 6.09
CA SER A 326 -13.34 -9.23 5.77
C SER A 326 -12.03 -8.65 5.28
N ASN A 327 -12.08 -7.47 4.67
CA ASN A 327 -10.90 -6.76 4.19
C ASN A 327 -10.03 -7.62 3.25
N ASN A 328 -10.65 -8.51 2.48
CA ASN A 328 -10.01 -9.25 1.41
C ASN A 328 -10.34 -8.59 0.07
N GLY A 329 -9.43 -8.66 -0.89
CA GLY A 329 -9.52 -7.95 -2.15
C GLY A 329 -9.05 -8.76 -3.35
N THR A 330 -9.04 -8.11 -4.51
CA THR A 330 -8.44 -8.66 -5.74
C THR A 330 -7.04 -8.11 -6.00
N SER A 331 -6.62 -7.12 -5.22
CA SER A 331 -5.33 -6.44 -5.32
C SER A 331 -5.00 -5.76 -3.99
N TRP A 332 -3.71 -5.53 -3.74
CA TRP A 332 -3.27 -4.65 -2.68
C TRP A 332 -3.60 -3.20 -3.03
N LEU A 333 -4.10 -2.42 -2.06
CA LEU A 333 -4.56 -1.04 -2.24
C LEU A 333 -3.67 -0.03 -1.51
N ALA A 334 -2.99 -0.45 -0.45
CA ALA A 334 -2.08 0.39 0.32
C ALA A 334 -0.92 -0.41 0.91
N GLU A 335 0.11 0.30 1.36
CA GLU A 335 1.29 -0.24 2.04
C GLU A 335 1.72 0.70 3.17
N SER A 336 2.18 0.14 4.29
CA SER A 336 2.76 0.86 5.42
C SER A 336 3.76 -0.05 6.12
N ASP A 337 4.99 0.42 6.35
CA ASP A 337 6.08 -0.35 6.98
C ASP A 337 6.27 -1.76 6.37
N ASP A 338 6.38 -1.85 5.04
CA ASP A 338 6.50 -3.10 4.27
C ASP A 338 5.29 -4.08 4.38
N VAL A 339 4.21 -3.68 5.06
CA VAL A 339 2.96 -4.44 5.15
C VAL A 339 1.98 -3.94 4.10
N LYS A 340 1.48 -4.85 3.26
CA LYS A 340 0.47 -4.57 2.24
C LYS A 340 -0.95 -4.78 2.78
N TYR A 341 -1.88 -3.97 2.27
CA TYR A 341 -3.26 -3.95 2.71
C TYR A 341 -4.24 -4.04 1.55
N ALA A 342 -5.20 -4.97 1.63
CA ALA A 342 -6.26 -5.16 0.64
C ALA A 342 -7.47 -4.23 0.88
N SER A 343 -7.43 -3.41 1.93
CA SER A 343 -8.40 -2.37 2.27
C SER A 343 -7.65 -1.13 2.74
N LEU A 344 -8.09 0.04 2.25
CA LEU A 344 -7.57 1.33 2.66
C LEU A 344 -7.91 1.62 4.12
N GLN A 345 -9.14 1.29 4.57
CA GLN A 345 -9.53 1.47 5.96
C GLN A 345 -8.69 0.61 6.91
N LEU A 346 -8.37 -0.63 6.51
CA LEU A 346 -7.52 -1.51 7.32
C LEU A 346 -6.10 -0.95 7.45
N ALA A 347 -5.53 -0.43 6.36
CA ALA A 347 -4.19 0.19 6.38
C ALA A 347 -4.14 1.34 7.38
N LEU A 348 -5.13 2.23 7.32
CA LEU A 348 -5.22 3.39 8.20
C LEU A 348 -5.45 3.01 9.67
N ASN A 349 -6.30 2.02 9.93
CA ASN A 349 -6.54 1.53 11.29
C ASN A 349 -5.31 0.85 11.91
N SER A 350 -4.41 0.33 11.08
CA SER A 350 -3.19 -0.37 11.53
C SER A 350 -2.02 0.57 11.74
N ALA A 351 -2.03 1.75 11.09
CA ALA A 351 -0.98 2.74 11.16
C ALA A 351 -0.78 3.29 12.59
N GLN A 352 0.48 3.45 12.96
CA GLN A 352 0.94 4.02 14.21
C GLN A 352 1.37 5.49 14.03
N ASN A 353 1.61 6.18 15.14
CA ASN A 353 2.06 7.58 15.10
C ASN A 353 3.42 7.69 14.40
N GLY A 354 3.47 8.47 13.33
CA GLY A 354 4.66 8.71 12.50
C GLY A 354 4.66 7.94 11.18
N ASP A 355 3.75 6.99 11.01
CA ASP A 355 3.70 6.13 9.82
C ASP A 355 3.25 6.92 8.59
N THR A 356 3.72 6.45 7.43
CA THR A 356 3.22 6.87 6.13
C THR A 356 2.48 5.71 5.48
N VAL A 357 1.17 5.89 5.28
CA VAL A 357 0.32 4.95 4.53
C VAL A 357 0.36 5.33 3.06
N GLN A 358 1.07 4.54 2.26
CA GLN A 358 1.19 4.69 0.81
C GLN A 358 -0.03 4.06 0.13
N ILE A 359 -0.80 4.85 -0.59
CA ILE A 359 -1.90 4.36 -1.43
C ILE A 359 -1.32 3.93 -2.77
N LEU A 360 -1.58 2.68 -3.16
CA LEU A 360 -1.02 2.12 -4.39
C LEU A 360 -1.79 2.63 -5.63
N PRO A 361 -1.14 2.65 -6.82
CA PRO A 361 -1.78 3.04 -8.07
C PRO A 361 -3.09 2.29 -8.34
N GLY A 362 -4.12 3.01 -8.80
CA GLY A 362 -5.42 2.45 -9.12
C GLY A 362 -6.59 3.36 -8.77
N THR A 363 -7.80 2.92 -9.12
CA THR A 363 -9.04 3.60 -8.75
C THR A 363 -9.70 2.89 -7.59
N HIS A 364 -9.88 3.62 -6.48
CA HIS A 364 -10.35 3.10 -5.21
C HIS A 364 -11.70 3.71 -4.84
N SER A 365 -12.71 2.86 -4.63
CA SER A 365 -14.08 3.29 -4.30
C SER A 365 -14.41 3.22 -2.81
N GLU A 366 -13.49 2.73 -2.00
CA GLU A 366 -13.65 2.62 -0.55
C GLU A 366 -13.83 4.02 0.05
N ALA A 367 -14.93 4.21 0.78
CA ALA A 367 -15.11 5.41 1.59
C ALA A 367 -14.34 5.22 2.89
N ILE A 368 -13.49 6.20 3.21
CA ILE A 368 -12.52 6.07 4.29
C ILE A 368 -12.91 6.97 5.47
N THR A 369 -12.71 6.47 6.68
CA THR A 369 -12.73 7.24 7.92
C THR A 369 -11.31 7.29 8.49
N MET A 370 -10.72 8.47 8.47
CA MET A 370 -9.38 8.74 8.99
C MET A 370 -9.36 8.57 10.50
N PRO A 371 -8.41 7.80 11.04
CA PRO A 371 -8.22 7.70 12.48
C PRO A 371 -7.66 9.02 13.02
N LEU A 372 -7.86 9.26 14.32
CA LEU A 372 -7.25 10.39 15.03
C LEU A 372 -5.81 10.03 15.45
N THR A 373 -4.95 9.72 14.47
CA THR A 373 -3.56 9.27 14.65
C THR A 373 -2.62 10.14 13.79
N ASN A 374 -1.41 10.41 14.27
CA ASN A 374 -0.44 11.24 13.55
C ASN A 374 0.17 10.46 12.39
N ILE A 375 -0.40 10.57 11.18
CA ILE A 375 0.03 9.81 10.01
C ILE A 375 0.12 10.69 8.77
N THR A 376 0.89 10.22 7.79
CA THR A 376 0.85 10.72 6.42
C THR A 376 0.10 9.72 5.54
N VAL A 377 -0.82 10.18 4.71
CA VAL A 377 -1.46 9.38 3.66
C VAL A 377 -1.02 9.93 2.32
N GLN A 378 -0.31 9.11 1.56
CA GLN A 378 0.42 9.54 0.38
C GLN A 378 0.03 8.69 -0.83
N GLY A 379 -0.27 9.33 -1.95
CA GLY A 379 -0.34 8.67 -3.25
C GLY A 379 1.00 8.68 -4.00
N PRO A 380 1.09 8.03 -5.17
CA PRO A 380 2.24 8.13 -6.04
C PRO A 380 2.38 9.55 -6.62
N GLU A 381 3.61 10.09 -6.73
CA GLU A 381 3.88 11.44 -7.26
C GLU A 381 3.35 11.70 -8.68
N ASP A 382 3.04 10.65 -9.45
CA ASP A 382 2.44 10.73 -10.78
C ASP A 382 0.90 10.74 -10.78
N HIS A 383 0.29 10.88 -9.59
CA HIS A 383 -1.15 11.01 -9.36
C HIS A 383 -1.97 9.82 -9.88
N THR A 384 -1.39 8.61 -9.80
CA THR A 384 -2.07 7.37 -10.27
C THR A 384 -2.96 6.70 -9.22
N ALA A 385 -2.99 7.18 -7.98
CA ALA A 385 -3.94 6.75 -6.95
C ALA A 385 -5.18 7.66 -6.92
N ILE A 386 -6.31 7.14 -7.40
CA ILE A 386 -7.57 7.87 -7.57
C ILE A 386 -8.60 7.40 -6.54
N LEU A 387 -9.01 8.28 -5.63
CA LEU A 387 -10.05 8.04 -4.63
C LEU A 387 -11.40 8.56 -5.13
N THR A 388 -12.39 7.67 -5.16
CA THR A 388 -13.80 7.98 -5.52
C THR A 388 -14.75 7.84 -4.34
N GLY A 389 -14.33 7.19 -3.26
CA GLY A 389 -15.11 7.01 -2.03
C GLY A 389 -15.13 8.23 -1.10
N GLY A 390 -14.16 9.13 -1.25
CA GLY A 390 -13.96 10.30 -0.39
C GLY A 390 -13.38 9.95 0.99
N ILE A 391 -13.02 10.98 1.75
CA ILE A 391 -12.46 10.85 3.09
C ILE A 391 -13.35 11.57 4.11
N SER A 392 -13.59 10.90 5.22
CA SER A 392 -14.18 11.43 6.45
C SER A 392 -13.19 11.29 7.61
N PHE A 393 -13.44 11.95 8.73
CA PHE A 393 -12.62 11.79 9.95
C PHE A 393 -13.43 11.11 11.06
N ALA A 394 -12.75 10.30 11.87
CA ALA A 394 -13.35 9.69 13.05
C ALA A 394 -13.73 10.76 14.10
N GLY A 395 -14.76 10.46 14.88
CA GLY A 395 -15.14 11.29 16.03
C GLY A 395 -14.23 11.11 17.24
N GLY A 396 -14.06 12.18 18.02
CA GLY A 396 -13.30 12.17 19.28
C GLY A 396 -12.39 13.39 19.43
N SER A 397 -11.69 13.51 20.57
CA SER A 397 -10.68 14.55 20.80
C SER A 397 -9.26 14.03 20.50
N ALA A 398 -8.42 14.88 19.87
CA ALA A 398 -7.06 14.53 19.51
C ALA A 398 -6.12 15.72 19.73
N SER A 399 -5.42 15.71 20.86
CA SER A 399 -4.45 16.75 21.19
C SER A 399 -3.15 16.56 20.41
N GLY A 400 -2.67 17.60 19.75
CA GLY A 400 -1.43 17.59 18.98
C GLY A 400 -1.48 16.77 17.70
N LEU A 401 -2.68 16.55 17.13
CA LEU A 401 -2.83 15.81 15.87
C LEU A 401 -2.04 16.50 14.74
N ASN A 402 -1.12 15.78 14.11
CA ASN A 402 -0.38 16.22 12.93
C ASN A 402 -0.60 15.20 11.81
N MET A 403 -1.28 15.62 10.75
CA MET A 403 -1.66 14.74 9.64
C MET A 403 -1.40 15.41 8.30
N THR A 404 -0.89 14.61 7.35
CA THR A 404 -0.64 15.04 5.98
C THR A 404 -1.40 14.14 5.01
N ILE A 405 -2.08 14.73 4.03
CA ILE A 405 -2.68 14.06 2.89
C ILE A 405 -2.06 14.64 1.62
N GLU A 406 -1.39 13.80 0.85
CA GLU A 406 -0.59 14.25 -0.29
C GLU A 406 -0.60 13.32 -1.51
N ASP A 407 -0.31 13.90 -2.68
CA ASP A 407 -0.12 13.18 -3.95
C ASP A 407 -1.31 12.30 -4.39
N LEU A 408 -2.53 12.62 -3.94
CA LEU A 408 -3.75 11.87 -4.27
C LEU A 408 -4.62 12.59 -5.28
N VAL A 409 -5.41 11.81 -6.04
CA VAL A 409 -6.50 12.32 -6.87
C VAL A 409 -7.83 11.98 -6.22
N PHE A 410 -8.68 12.98 -6.02
CA PHE A 410 -10.04 12.85 -5.56
C PHE A 410 -11.00 13.11 -6.72
N ASP A 411 -11.73 12.09 -7.15
CA ASP A 411 -12.66 12.17 -8.28
C ASP A 411 -14.08 11.86 -7.81
N GLY A 412 -14.98 12.83 -7.93
CA GLY A 412 -16.36 12.65 -7.48
C GLY A 412 -16.59 13.00 -6.01
N LYS A 413 -15.71 12.61 -5.08
CA LYS A 413 -15.86 12.93 -3.65
C LYS A 413 -14.56 13.48 -3.06
N GLY A 414 -14.69 14.49 -2.22
CA GLY A 414 -13.57 15.13 -1.53
C GLY A 414 -13.38 14.67 -0.09
N ILE A 415 -12.82 15.57 0.71
CA ILE A 415 -12.48 15.38 2.12
C ILE A 415 -13.48 16.16 2.97
N SER A 416 -14.03 15.51 4.00
CA SER A 416 -15.02 16.10 4.90
C SER A 416 -14.68 15.85 6.36
N LEU A 417 -14.61 16.93 7.12
CA LEU A 417 -14.50 16.95 8.57
C LEU A 417 -15.73 17.71 9.08
N THR A 418 -16.75 16.99 9.55
CA THR A 418 -17.99 17.57 10.07
C THR A 418 -18.25 17.10 11.49
N ALA A 419 -18.24 18.02 12.45
CA ALA A 419 -18.27 17.68 13.89
C ALA A 419 -19.54 18.12 14.65
N TRP A 420 -20.65 18.39 13.93
CA TRP A 420 -21.88 18.94 14.53
C TRP A 420 -22.49 18.11 15.67
N THR A 421 -22.15 16.82 15.79
CA THR A 421 -22.64 15.91 16.82
C THR A 421 -21.54 15.21 17.62
N GLN A 422 -20.26 15.55 17.38
CA GLN A 422 -19.11 14.90 17.99
C GLN A 422 -18.21 15.98 18.60
N THR A 423 -18.22 16.09 19.93
CA THR A 423 -17.29 16.96 20.68
C THR A 423 -15.86 16.55 20.35
N THR A 424 -15.22 17.29 19.47
CA THR A 424 -13.86 17.06 19.00
C THR A 424 -13.07 18.31 19.36
N ASP A 425 -12.07 18.19 20.24
CA ASP A 425 -11.15 19.29 20.61
C ASP A 425 -10.18 19.56 19.43
N LEU A 426 -10.71 19.93 18.25
CA LEU A 426 -9.88 20.18 17.06
C LEU A 426 -9.11 21.50 17.14
N ASP A 427 -9.44 22.34 18.12
CA ASP A 427 -8.60 23.46 18.55
C ASP A 427 -7.25 22.98 19.12
N GLN A 428 -7.11 21.69 19.43
CA GLN A 428 -5.86 21.06 19.81
C GLN A 428 -5.17 20.33 18.66
N VAL A 429 -5.74 20.28 17.45
CA VAL A 429 -5.05 19.75 16.26
C VAL A 429 -3.84 20.63 15.99
N GLY A 430 -2.65 20.02 15.95
CA GLY A 430 -1.39 20.72 15.71
C GLY A 430 -1.29 21.22 14.28
N ALA A 431 -1.44 20.32 13.31
CA ALA A 431 -1.40 20.64 11.89
C ALA A 431 -2.19 19.65 11.05
N LEU A 432 -3.06 20.15 10.18
CA LEU A 432 -3.67 19.39 9.10
C LEU A 432 -3.18 19.95 7.76
N VAL A 433 -2.46 19.11 7.02
CA VAL A 433 -1.77 19.49 5.79
C VAL A 433 -2.38 18.75 4.61
N PHE A 434 -2.83 19.50 3.61
CA PHE A 434 -3.23 18.97 2.30
C PHE A 434 -2.29 19.54 1.26
N ARG A 435 -1.45 18.70 0.64
CA ARG A 435 -0.49 19.18 -0.36
C ARG A 435 -0.45 18.35 -1.61
N ASP A 436 -0.23 19.01 -2.75
CA ASP A 436 0.02 18.33 -4.03
C ASP A 436 -1.09 17.34 -4.43
N ASN A 437 -2.35 17.58 -4.04
CA ASN A 437 -3.49 16.74 -4.43
C ASN A 437 -4.24 17.32 -5.65
N GLU A 438 -4.95 16.47 -6.39
CA GLU A 438 -5.93 16.86 -7.41
C GLU A 438 -7.35 16.57 -6.92
N PHE A 439 -8.25 17.53 -7.03
CA PHE A 439 -9.68 17.38 -6.77
C PHE A 439 -10.42 17.69 -8.07
N ARG A 440 -11.18 16.73 -8.57
CA ARG A 440 -11.97 16.90 -9.79
C ARG A 440 -13.38 16.37 -9.65
N ASN A 441 -14.29 16.98 -10.40
CA ASN A 441 -15.69 16.55 -10.51
C ASN A 441 -16.39 16.34 -9.15
N ILE A 442 -16.14 17.19 -8.16
CA ILE A 442 -16.67 16.99 -6.81
C ILE A 442 -18.20 17.09 -6.80
N THR A 443 -18.86 15.96 -6.58
CA THR A 443 -20.30 15.78 -6.57
C THR A 443 -20.79 15.22 -5.23
N GLY A 444 -22.11 15.24 -5.00
CA GLY A 444 -22.72 14.66 -3.78
C GLY A 444 -23.19 15.69 -2.75
N ASP A 445 -23.10 15.32 -1.46
CA ASP A 445 -23.64 16.09 -0.32
C ASP A 445 -22.70 17.21 0.15
N ASN A 446 -21.39 17.05 -0.07
CA ASN A 446 -20.42 18.10 0.24
C ASN A 446 -20.43 19.17 -0.85
N ILE A 447 -20.57 20.43 -0.42
CA ILE A 447 -20.50 21.59 -1.32
C ILE A 447 -19.04 21.82 -1.76
N TYR A 448 -18.06 21.50 -0.92
CA TYR A 448 -16.64 21.78 -1.13
C TYR A 448 -15.79 20.52 -1.27
N ALA A 449 -14.69 20.61 -2.03
CA ALA A 449 -13.70 19.56 -2.18
C ALA A 449 -12.98 19.26 -0.86
N ILE A 450 -12.63 20.29 -0.10
CA ILE A 450 -12.20 20.19 1.30
C ILE A 450 -13.25 20.92 2.13
N HIS A 451 -13.99 20.18 2.95
CA HIS A 451 -15.05 20.72 3.79
C HIS A 451 -14.74 20.46 5.27
N ILE A 452 -14.20 21.47 5.94
CA ILE A 452 -13.88 21.46 7.37
C ILE A 452 -14.88 22.35 8.10
N ASN A 453 -15.94 21.75 8.64
CA ASN A 453 -17.00 22.45 9.35
C ASN A 453 -17.24 21.82 10.72
N ASN A 454 -16.67 22.46 11.74
CA ASN A 454 -16.62 21.89 13.08
C ASN A 454 -17.48 22.65 14.12
N GLY A 455 -18.10 23.78 13.77
CA GLY A 455 -18.86 24.58 14.73
C GLY A 455 -17.94 25.28 15.74
N ASP A 456 -18.04 24.92 17.02
CA ASP A 456 -17.45 25.63 18.16
C ASP A 456 -16.00 25.22 18.51
N SER A 457 -15.40 24.25 17.81
CA SER A 457 -14.05 23.72 18.10
C SER A 457 -13.07 23.86 16.91
N PRO A 458 -12.95 25.06 16.32
CA PRO A 458 -12.25 25.37 15.07
C PRO A 458 -10.83 24.79 15.00
N ILE A 459 -10.32 24.53 13.78
CA ILE A 459 -8.98 23.96 13.62
C ILE A 459 -7.87 25.01 13.87
N SER A 460 -6.85 24.62 14.63
CA SER A 460 -5.77 25.54 15.02
C SER A 460 -4.65 25.67 13.98
N GLY A 461 -4.35 24.63 13.21
CA GLY A 461 -3.31 24.63 12.19
C GLY A 461 -3.79 23.98 10.90
N LEU A 462 -3.98 24.79 9.84
CA LEU A 462 -4.40 24.32 8.53
C LEU A 462 -3.41 24.79 7.46
N THR A 463 -2.91 23.84 6.66
CA THR A 463 -2.10 24.13 5.47
C THR A 463 -2.73 23.45 4.25
N ILE A 464 -3.01 24.23 3.21
CA ILE A 464 -3.50 23.74 1.91
C ILE A 464 -2.58 24.32 0.85
N THR A 465 -1.71 23.51 0.26
CA THR A 465 -0.72 24.03 -0.68
C THR A 465 -0.50 23.17 -1.93
N GLN A 466 -0.23 23.79 -3.07
CA GLN A 466 0.08 23.08 -4.32
C GLN A 466 -1.04 22.13 -4.82
N ASN A 467 -2.28 22.29 -4.35
CA ASN A 467 -3.40 21.47 -4.80
C ASN A 467 -4.04 22.03 -6.07
N GLN A 468 -4.66 21.16 -6.85
CA GLN A 468 -5.45 21.51 -8.03
C GLN A 468 -6.92 21.18 -7.77
N PHE A 469 -7.79 22.16 -7.88
CA PHE A 469 -9.24 22.01 -7.76
C PHE A 469 -9.89 22.32 -9.10
N SER A 470 -10.70 21.38 -9.58
CA SER A 470 -11.46 21.50 -10.82
C SER A 470 -12.82 20.81 -10.69
N GLY A 471 -13.83 21.18 -11.49
CA GLY A 471 -15.12 20.51 -11.37
C GLY A 471 -16.25 21.15 -12.17
N ALA A 472 -17.41 20.50 -12.15
CA ALA A 472 -18.56 20.88 -12.96
C ALA A 472 -19.10 22.26 -12.55
N GLN A 473 -19.54 23.02 -13.55
CA GLN A 473 -20.09 24.37 -13.46
C GLN A 473 -21.48 24.45 -12.77
N ASP A 474 -21.66 23.74 -11.65
CA ASP A 474 -22.86 23.80 -10.81
C ASP A 474 -22.72 24.94 -9.80
N SER A 475 -23.51 26.00 -9.95
CA SER A 475 -23.45 27.20 -9.09
C SER A 475 -23.88 26.98 -7.63
N THR A 476 -24.34 25.78 -7.28
CA THR A 476 -24.75 25.40 -5.91
C THR A 476 -23.80 24.42 -5.23
N LYS A 477 -22.82 23.88 -5.97
CA LYS A 477 -21.88 22.84 -5.53
C LYS A 477 -20.48 23.14 -6.11
N ASN A 478 -19.50 22.26 -5.92
CA ASN A 478 -18.14 22.45 -6.46
C ASN A 478 -17.44 23.72 -5.94
N GLY A 479 -17.40 23.90 -4.62
CA GLY A 479 -16.46 24.82 -3.98
C GLY A 479 -15.10 24.16 -3.76
N GLY A 480 -14.04 24.95 -3.63
CA GLY A 480 -12.69 24.43 -3.40
C GLY A 480 -12.50 24.05 -1.93
N VAL A 481 -12.40 25.07 -1.09
CA VAL A 481 -12.14 24.92 0.35
C VAL A 481 -13.24 25.60 1.16
N TYR A 482 -13.73 24.92 2.19
CA TYR A 482 -14.44 25.50 3.32
C TYR A 482 -13.73 25.12 4.61
N ALA A 483 -13.39 26.10 5.45
CA ALA A 483 -12.79 25.82 6.76
C ALA A 483 -13.18 26.85 7.84
N THR A 484 -13.37 26.37 9.07
CA THR A 484 -13.42 27.20 10.28
C THR A 484 -12.13 27.06 11.09
N VAL A 485 -11.44 28.17 11.39
CA VAL A 485 -10.06 28.21 11.93
C VAL A 485 -9.91 29.13 13.15
N CYS A 486 -9.05 28.77 14.10
CA CYS A 486 -8.76 29.55 15.33
C CYS A 486 -7.27 29.77 15.59
N GLY A 487 -6.38 29.50 14.63
CA GLY A 487 -4.94 29.69 14.80
C GLY A 487 -4.27 30.17 13.52
N THR A 488 -3.64 29.26 12.79
CA THR A 488 -2.97 29.53 11.52
C THR A 488 -3.68 28.83 10.37
N ALA A 489 -3.98 29.59 9.32
CA ALA A 489 -4.42 29.07 8.03
C ALA A 489 -3.45 29.54 6.93
N THR A 490 -2.82 28.60 6.24
CA THR A 490 -1.93 28.85 5.11
C THR A 490 -2.49 28.16 3.87
N ILE A 491 -3.00 28.93 2.92
CA ILE A 491 -3.58 28.45 1.67
C ILE A 491 -2.76 29.03 0.52
N THR A 492 -1.81 28.27 -0.02
CA THR A 492 -0.81 28.82 -0.96
C THR A 492 -0.59 27.99 -2.20
N ASN A 493 -0.23 28.60 -3.33
CA ASN A 493 0.16 27.87 -4.55
C ASN A 493 -0.92 26.90 -5.08
N ASN A 494 -2.20 27.11 -4.77
CA ASN A 494 -3.28 26.25 -5.25
C ASN A 494 -3.87 26.78 -6.56
N ILE A 495 -4.44 25.89 -7.36
CA ILE A 495 -5.19 26.23 -8.58
C ILE A 495 -6.66 25.92 -8.34
N PHE A 496 -7.54 26.91 -8.46
CA PHE A 496 -8.99 26.79 -8.43
C PHE A 496 -9.54 27.10 -9.82
N ALA A 497 -9.75 26.06 -10.63
CA ALA A 497 -10.15 26.19 -12.02
C ALA A 497 -11.61 25.76 -12.24
N ASN A 498 -12.41 26.56 -12.94
CA ASN A 498 -13.79 26.23 -13.31
C ASN A 498 -14.69 25.90 -12.11
N MET A 499 -14.49 26.57 -10.98
CA MET A 499 -15.27 26.31 -9.76
C MET A 499 -16.71 26.79 -9.93
N GLY A 500 -17.69 25.95 -9.58
CA GLY A 500 -19.11 26.33 -9.60
C GLY A 500 -19.49 27.27 -8.44
N PHE A 501 -18.90 27.07 -7.26
CA PHE A 501 -19.14 27.87 -6.06
C PHE A 501 -17.87 28.59 -5.59
N ASN A 502 -17.74 28.93 -4.30
CA ASN A 502 -16.58 29.66 -3.83
C ASN A 502 -15.27 28.86 -3.99
N GLY A 503 -14.21 29.51 -4.46
CA GLY A 503 -12.87 28.92 -4.44
C GLY A 503 -12.43 28.63 -3.00
N ILE A 504 -12.48 29.67 -2.15
CA ILE A 504 -12.20 29.56 -0.72
C ILE A 504 -13.36 30.18 0.07
N THR A 505 -13.82 29.47 1.09
CA THR A 505 -14.58 30.00 2.21
C THR A 505 -13.81 29.74 3.50
N LEU A 506 -13.46 30.80 4.21
CA LEU A 506 -12.73 30.70 5.47
C LEU A 506 -13.46 31.51 6.54
N SER A 507 -13.79 30.88 7.66
CA SER A 507 -14.31 31.57 8.83
C SER A 507 -13.30 31.51 9.96
N GLY A 508 -12.87 32.66 10.45
CA GLY A 508 -12.17 32.75 11.71
C GLY A 508 -13.11 32.49 12.89
N SER A 509 -12.49 32.43 14.06
CA SER A 509 -13.12 32.21 15.36
C SER A 509 -12.15 32.71 16.44
N ASN A 510 -12.60 32.72 17.70
CA ASN A 510 -11.79 33.22 18.81
C ASN A 510 -10.39 32.59 18.82
N GLY A 511 -9.37 33.43 18.72
CA GLY A 511 -7.97 33.00 18.74
C GLY A 511 -7.28 32.93 17.38
N ILE A 512 -8.00 33.14 16.25
CA ILE A 512 -7.39 33.23 14.91
C ILE A 512 -6.21 34.22 14.93
N LYS A 513 -5.05 33.81 14.41
CA LYS A 513 -3.80 34.60 14.49
C LYS A 513 -3.26 34.98 13.12
N THR A 514 -3.12 33.98 12.25
CA THR A 514 -2.43 34.14 10.97
C THR A 514 -3.26 33.54 9.86
N VAL A 515 -3.59 34.35 8.86
CA VAL A 515 -4.20 33.91 7.62
C VAL A 515 -3.30 34.36 6.48
N VAL A 516 -2.75 33.39 5.76
CA VAL A 516 -1.94 33.60 4.56
C VAL A 516 -2.64 32.89 3.40
N ILE A 517 -3.14 33.66 2.46
CA ILE A 517 -3.74 33.18 1.22
C ILE A 517 -2.92 33.78 0.09
N SER A 518 -1.87 33.11 -0.37
CA SER A 518 -0.93 33.70 -1.34
C SER A 518 -0.63 32.80 -2.54
N ASP A 519 -0.25 33.40 -3.66
CA ASP A 519 0.23 32.66 -4.84
C ASP A 519 -0.80 31.65 -5.40
N ASN A 520 -2.09 31.81 -5.09
CA ASN A 520 -3.14 30.95 -5.63
C ASN A 520 -3.63 31.48 -6.98
N LYS A 521 -4.09 30.59 -7.85
CA LYS A 521 -4.70 30.94 -9.13
C LYS A 521 -6.18 30.57 -9.11
N PHE A 522 -7.05 31.56 -9.23
CA PHE A 522 -8.48 31.41 -9.47
C PHE A 522 -8.73 31.64 -10.97
N ASP A 523 -9.12 30.59 -11.68
CA ASP A 523 -9.28 30.58 -13.14
C ASP A 523 -10.73 30.19 -13.48
N GLN A 524 -11.50 31.13 -14.01
CA GLN A 524 -12.92 30.94 -14.35
C GLN A 524 -13.74 30.39 -13.17
N TRP A 525 -13.57 30.97 -11.98
CA TRP A 525 -14.38 30.60 -10.82
C TRP A 525 -15.76 31.31 -10.88
N ALA A 526 -16.78 30.66 -10.32
CA ALA A 526 -18.13 31.16 -10.16
C ALA A 526 -18.77 31.74 -11.44
N THR A 527 -18.52 31.15 -12.61
CA THR A 527 -18.94 31.68 -13.92
C THR A 527 -20.45 31.60 -14.19
N HIS A 528 -21.25 31.00 -13.29
CA HIS A 528 -22.68 30.75 -13.50
C HIS A 528 -23.59 31.11 -12.30
N GLY A 529 -23.13 31.96 -11.39
CA GLY A 529 -23.98 32.52 -10.33
C GLY A 529 -25.13 33.35 -10.91
N THR A 530 -26.36 33.01 -10.57
CA THR A 530 -27.50 33.92 -10.71
C THR A 530 -28.29 33.91 -9.39
N GLY A 531 -28.38 35.06 -8.72
CA GLY A 531 -29.20 35.25 -7.52
C GLY A 531 -28.43 35.24 -6.19
N GLU A 532 -29.13 35.04 -5.06
CA GLU A 532 -28.63 35.32 -3.69
C GLU A 532 -27.46 34.42 -3.20
N ARG A 533 -26.98 33.46 -3.99
CA ARG A 533 -25.85 32.57 -3.66
C ARG A 533 -24.65 32.73 -4.59
N ASP A 534 -24.41 33.95 -5.08
CA ASP A 534 -23.28 34.26 -5.97
C ASP A 534 -21.95 33.71 -5.42
N GLY A 535 -21.30 32.86 -6.21
CA GLY A 535 -19.99 32.30 -5.92
C GLY A 535 -18.89 33.36 -6.02
N ARG A 536 -17.86 33.26 -5.18
CA ARG A 536 -16.75 34.22 -5.06
C ARG A 536 -15.41 33.49 -5.19
N ALA A 537 -14.34 34.21 -5.49
CA ALA A 537 -13.02 33.59 -5.38
C ALA A 537 -12.75 33.28 -3.91
N MET A 538 -13.07 34.25 -3.04
CA MET A 538 -12.90 34.15 -1.61
C MET A 538 -14.11 34.71 -0.85
N ARG A 539 -14.57 33.99 0.15
CA ARG A 539 -15.51 34.47 1.17
C ARG A 539 -14.88 34.26 2.54
N LEU A 540 -14.56 35.36 3.20
CA LEU A 540 -13.84 35.39 4.47
C LEU A 540 -14.73 36.01 5.55
N SER A 541 -14.74 35.45 6.75
CA SER A 541 -15.55 35.96 7.86
C SER A 541 -14.83 35.84 9.19
N ASN A 542 -15.20 36.68 10.16
CA ASN A 542 -14.81 36.58 11.57
C ASN A 542 -13.30 36.64 11.78
N LEU A 543 -12.63 37.59 11.13
CA LEU A 543 -11.17 37.71 11.12
C LEU A 543 -10.65 38.77 12.09
N SER A 544 -11.52 39.39 12.89
CA SER A 544 -11.21 40.53 13.78
C SER A 544 -10.03 40.32 14.74
N ASP A 545 -9.74 39.07 15.11
CA ASP A 545 -8.65 38.73 16.05
C ASP A 545 -7.32 38.43 15.34
N ALA A 546 -7.32 38.29 14.00
CA ALA A 546 -6.13 37.93 13.24
C ALA A 546 -5.04 39.01 13.35
N THR A 547 -3.86 38.61 13.80
CA THR A 547 -2.66 39.46 13.87
C THR A 547 -1.93 39.58 12.53
N THR A 548 -2.20 38.68 11.59
CA THR A 548 -1.62 38.69 10.25
C THR A 548 -2.66 38.25 9.25
N LEU A 549 -2.90 39.08 8.23
CA LEU A 549 -3.82 38.83 7.14
C LEU A 549 -3.16 39.19 5.80
N ASP A 550 -2.54 38.19 5.18
CA ASP A 550 -1.82 38.29 3.91
C ASP A 550 -2.66 37.61 2.83
N ILE A 551 -3.13 38.37 1.84
CA ILE A 551 -3.87 37.87 0.68
C ILE A 551 -3.13 38.25 -0.62
N THR A 552 -1.81 38.22 -0.59
CA THR A 552 -0.97 38.75 -1.67
C THR A 552 -0.79 37.77 -2.84
N LYS A 553 -0.37 38.27 -4.00
CA LYS A 553 0.10 37.46 -5.15
C LYS A 553 -0.91 36.45 -5.73
N ASN A 554 -2.19 36.57 -5.40
CA ASN A 554 -3.22 35.73 -6.00
C ASN A 554 -3.55 36.20 -7.41
N SER A 555 -3.82 35.26 -8.31
CA SER A 555 -4.22 35.54 -9.69
C SER A 555 -5.70 35.25 -9.87
N PHE A 556 -6.45 36.23 -10.35
CA PHE A 556 -7.89 36.15 -10.62
C PHE A 556 -8.13 36.33 -12.12
N ILE A 557 -8.44 35.25 -12.83
CA ILE A 557 -8.79 35.23 -14.26
C ILE A 557 -10.26 34.87 -14.43
N CYS A 558 -11.08 35.76 -15.02
CA CYS A 558 -12.49 35.47 -15.29
C CYS A 558 -13.01 36.23 -16.51
N ASP A 559 -13.74 35.54 -17.39
CA ASP A 559 -14.30 36.15 -18.61
C ASP A 559 -15.47 37.10 -18.31
N THR A 560 -16.13 36.92 -17.15
CA THR A 560 -17.25 37.76 -16.71
C THR A 560 -16.95 38.32 -15.32
N MET A 561 -16.69 39.62 -15.22
CA MET A 561 -16.43 40.29 -13.94
C MET A 561 -17.65 40.12 -13.00
N GLN A 562 -17.46 39.37 -11.92
CA GLN A 562 -18.42 39.29 -10.82
C GLN A 562 -18.41 40.61 -10.01
N GLU A 563 -19.55 41.04 -9.49
CA GLU A 563 -19.63 42.28 -8.69
C GLU A 563 -18.84 42.19 -7.37
N GLU A 564 -18.62 40.97 -6.85
CA GLU A 564 -17.88 40.70 -5.61
C GLU A 564 -16.88 39.52 -5.80
N ILE A 565 -15.59 39.81 -6.05
CA ILE A 565 -14.56 38.75 -6.20
C ILE A 565 -14.12 38.18 -4.84
N ILE A 566 -13.88 39.06 -3.88
CA ILE A 566 -13.55 38.74 -2.49
C ILE A 566 -14.59 39.42 -1.60
N LYS A 567 -15.20 38.66 -0.70
CA LYS A 567 -16.08 39.20 0.35
C LYS A 567 -15.45 38.94 1.71
N VAL A 568 -15.37 39.98 2.53
CA VAL A 568 -14.91 39.90 3.92
C VAL A 568 -15.98 40.47 4.84
N THR A 569 -16.36 39.73 5.88
CA THR A 569 -17.30 40.17 6.93
C THR A 569 -16.66 40.08 8.30
N GLU A 570 -17.00 40.99 9.22
CA GLU A 570 -16.43 41.02 10.59
C GLU A 570 -14.89 41.13 10.59
N LEU A 571 -14.39 42.12 9.84
CA LEU A 571 -13.00 42.55 9.87
C LEU A 571 -12.79 43.51 11.07
N GLY A 572 -11.67 43.41 11.77
CA GLY A 572 -11.37 44.29 12.89
C GLY A 572 -11.23 45.74 12.44
N ALA A 573 -11.70 46.70 13.24
CA ALA A 573 -11.73 48.13 12.87
C ALA A 573 -10.36 48.70 12.46
N GLU A 574 -9.25 48.13 12.95
CA GLU A 574 -7.87 48.54 12.66
C GLU A 574 -7.10 47.55 11.75
N GLN A 575 -7.78 46.54 11.18
CA GLN A 575 -7.12 45.55 10.33
C GLN A 575 -7.12 45.98 8.86
N ASP A 576 -5.93 46.00 8.27
CA ASP A 576 -5.73 46.11 6.82
C ASP A 576 -5.55 44.73 6.19
N ILE A 577 -6.04 44.58 4.96
CA ILE A 577 -5.81 43.38 4.14
C ILE A 577 -4.70 43.69 3.13
N ASP A 578 -3.59 42.97 3.20
CA ASP A 578 -2.56 43.09 2.17
C ASP A 578 -2.99 42.35 0.90
N LEU A 579 -3.31 43.13 -0.14
CA LEU A 579 -3.67 42.65 -1.48
C LEU A 579 -2.56 42.91 -2.51
N SER A 580 -1.35 43.24 -2.05
CA SER A 580 -0.23 43.55 -2.93
C SER A 580 0.05 42.42 -3.93
N TYR A 581 0.40 42.83 -5.16
CA TYR A 581 0.75 41.92 -6.25
C TYR A 581 -0.36 40.94 -6.67
N CYS A 582 -1.62 41.16 -6.30
CA CYS A 582 -2.73 40.40 -6.88
C CYS A 582 -2.98 40.78 -8.34
N TYR A 583 -3.15 39.77 -9.21
CA TYR A 583 -3.35 39.94 -10.65
C TYR A 583 -4.84 39.86 -10.97
N TRP A 584 -5.38 40.88 -11.65
CA TRP A 584 -6.80 40.94 -12.03
C TRP A 584 -6.95 40.73 -13.52
N ASN A 585 -7.84 39.81 -13.90
CA ASN A 585 -7.98 39.30 -15.26
C ASN A 585 -6.65 38.77 -15.87
N GLY A 586 -5.77 38.23 -15.02
CA GLY A 586 -4.43 37.79 -15.43
C GLY A 586 -3.46 38.91 -15.82
N LEU A 587 -3.83 40.18 -15.63
CA LEU A 587 -2.98 41.34 -15.90
C LEU A 587 -2.25 41.77 -14.63
N ASN A 588 -1.07 42.38 -14.81
CA ASN A 588 -0.34 42.98 -13.71
C ASN A 588 -1.18 44.14 -13.13
N PRO A 589 -1.31 44.30 -11.80
CA PRO A 589 -1.92 45.50 -11.20
C PRO A 589 -1.32 46.81 -11.73
N ASP A 590 -0.04 46.83 -12.14
CA ASP A 590 0.61 47.98 -12.78
C ASP A 590 0.07 48.30 -14.19
N GLU A 591 -0.67 47.39 -14.84
CA GLU A 591 -1.25 47.56 -16.19
C GLU A 591 -2.70 48.08 -16.14
N ILE A 592 -3.32 48.15 -14.95
CA ILE A 592 -4.68 48.67 -14.73
C ILE A 592 -4.61 50.19 -14.52
N ILE A 593 -4.19 50.92 -15.56
CA ILE A 593 -4.03 52.38 -15.52
C ILE A 593 -5.15 53.05 -16.34
N GLY A 594 -6.36 53.11 -15.80
CA GLY A 594 -7.45 53.85 -16.44
C GLY A 594 -8.69 54.02 -15.56
N GLU A 595 -9.12 55.28 -15.38
CA GLU A 595 -10.44 55.58 -14.80
C GLU A 595 -11.53 54.89 -15.64
N GLY A 596 -12.28 53.97 -15.01
CA GLY A 596 -13.46 53.34 -15.61
C GLY A 596 -13.33 51.85 -15.96
N GLN A 597 -12.23 51.16 -15.59
CA GLN A 597 -12.09 49.71 -15.80
C GLN A 597 -11.94 48.96 -14.48
N GLY A 598 -13.07 48.46 -13.95
CA GLY A 598 -13.12 47.47 -12.86
C GLY A 598 -13.05 48.06 -11.46
N LYS A 599 -14.20 48.21 -10.79
CA LYS A 599 -14.24 48.46 -9.35
C LYS A 599 -13.68 47.24 -8.62
N ILE A 600 -12.52 47.39 -8.01
CA ILE A 600 -11.93 46.40 -7.10
C ILE A 600 -12.42 46.77 -5.69
N LEU A 601 -12.91 45.76 -4.96
CA LEU A 601 -13.35 45.77 -3.55
C LEU A 601 -14.82 46.17 -3.26
N LEU A 602 -15.54 45.25 -2.61
CA LEU A 602 -16.60 45.55 -1.64
C LEU A 602 -16.20 44.88 -0.30
N VAL A 603 -15.52 45.63 0.58
CA VAL A 603 -15.60 45.38 2.01
C VAL A 603 -16.97 45.89 2.43
N ARG A 604 -17.93 44.99 2.61
CA ARG A 604 -19.09 45.31 3.45
C ARG A 604 -18.84 44.70 4.80
N ASP A 605 -18.41 45.56 5.70
CA ASP A 605 -18.68 45.32 7.11
C ASP A 605 -20.18 45.53 7.35
N ASP A 606 -20.94 44.43 7.34
CA ASP A 606 -22.38 44.47 7.62
C ASP A 606 -22.68 44.89 9.08
N THR A 607 -21.66 45.20 9.91
CA THR A 607 -21.82 45.66 11.30
C THR A 607 -21.91 47.18 11.47
N THR A 608 -21.68 47.97 10.41
CA THR A 608 -21.81 49.44 10.48
C THR A 608 -23.08 49.92 9.76
N GLU A 609 -23.94 50.65 10.49
CA GLU A 609 -25.00 51.46 9.88
C GLU A 609 -24.40 52.33 8.77
N GLU A 610 -25.13 52.43 7.64
CA GLU A 610 -24.75 53.15 6.42
C GLU A 610 -23.56 54.12 6.55
N GLY A 611 -22.36 53.64 6.18
CA GLY A 611 -21.41 54.46 5.43
C GLY A 611 -20.22 55.12 6.13
N THR A 612 -19.57 54.52 7.14
CA THR A 612 -18.26 55.02 7.60
C THR A 612 -17.27 53.94 8.07
N ASN A 613 -16.75 53.11 7.15
CA ASN A 613 -15.43 52.51 7.33
C ASN A 613 -14.42 53.31 6.50
N GLU A 614 -13.81 54.32 7.12
CA GLU A 614 -12.72 55.14 6.54
C GLU A 614 -11.42 54.34 6.31
N ASN A 615 -11.35 53.06 6.72
CA ASN A 615 -10.21 52.18 6.48
C ASN A 615 -10.27 51.39 5.16
N THR A 616 -11.29 51.63 4.32
CA THR A 616 -11.27 51.18 2.93
C THR A 616 -10.81 52.31 2.01
N GLN A 617 -9.50 52.50 1.88
CA GLN A 617 -8.98 53.30 0.76
C GLN A 617 -9.26 52.58 -0.57
N LEU A 618 -10.35 52.97 -1.23
CA LEU A 618 -10.63 52.72 -2.65
C LEU A 618 -9.76 53.64 -3.54
N GLY A 619 -8.46 53.71 -3.26
CA GLY A 619 -7.48 54.45 -4.05
C GLY A 619 -6.73 53.51 -5.00
N PRO A 620 -6.30 53.97 -6.19
CA PRO A 620 -5.36 53.19 -6.99
C PRO A 620 -4.06 53.04 -6.20
N TYR A 621 -3.74 51.81 -5.77
CA TYR A 621 -2.41 51.44 -5.29
C TYR A 621 -1.71 50.78 -6.50
N TYR A 622 -0.68 51.35 -7.14
CA TYR A 622 0.54 51.96 -6.62
C TYR A 622 0.91 53.28 -7.34
N THR A 623 1.56 54.21 -6.62
CA THR A 623 2.53 55.14 -7.22
C THR A 623 3.92 54.75 -6.74
N ALA A 624 4.76 54.20 -7.62
CA ALA A 624 6.17 54.06 -7.33
C ALA A 624 6.80 55.48 -7.27
N PRO A 625 7.51 55.88 -6.18
CA PRO A 625 8.05 57.23 -6.00
C PRO A 625 9.14 57.66 -7.02
N THR A 626 9.48 56.80 -7.98
CA THR A 626 10.69 56.92 -8.81
C THR A 626 10.46 56.85 -10.32
N MET A 627 9.23 56.71 -10.83
CA MET A 627 9.00 56.59 -12.28
C MET A 627 9.13 57.93 -13.01
N ARG A 628 9.87 57.94 -14.13
CA ARG A 628 10.08 59.13 -14.98
C ARG A 628 9.19 59.07 -16.22
N PRO A 629 8.83 60.23 -16.83
CA PRO A 629 7.95 60.28 -18.00
C PRO A 629 8.44 59.50 -19.23
N GLU A 630 9.72 59.13 -19.29
CA GLU A 630 10.31 58.29 -20.35
C GLU A 630 9.99 56.79 -20.23
N ASP A 631 9.47 56.30 -19.10
CA ASP A 631 9.11 54.88 -18.90
C ASP A 631 7.75 54.52 -19.54
N LEU A 632 7.09 55.48 -20.20
CA LEU A 632 5.72 55.40 -20.70
C LEU A 632 5.57 54.88 -22.15
N ASN A 633 6.64 54.52 -22.86
CA ASN A 633 6.45 53.96 -24.21
C ASN A 633 7.69 53.27 -24.82
N THR A 634 7.74 51.94 -24.76
CA THR A 634 8.24 51.11 -25.88
C THR A 634 7.55 49.75 -25.90
N TYR A 635 6.31 49.74 -26.38
CA TYR A 635 5.67 48.55 -26.92
C TYR A 635 5.68 48.63 -28.44
N VAL A 636 6.26 47.62 -29.10
CA VAL A 636 5.87 47.22 -30.47
C VAL A 636 5.72 45.69 -30.45
N PRO A 637 4.50 45.16 -30.63
CA PRO A 637 4.30 43.74 -30.89
C PRO A 637 4.47 43.48 -32.39
N SER A 638 5.10 42.37 -32.72
CA SER A 638 4.85 41.74 -34.01
C SER A 638 3.54 40.97 -33.93
N SER A 639 2.64 41.36 -34.84
CA SER A 639 1.33 40.81 -35.10
C SER A 639 1.31 39.30 -35.40
N SER A 640 0.15 38.70 -35.07
CA SER A 640 -0.52 37.55 -35.69
C SER A 640 -0.10 36.13 -35.28
N GLY A 641 -1.04 35.42 -34.66
CA GLY A 641 -1.05 33.95 -34.54
C GLY A 641 -1.51 33.50 -33.16
N GLY A 642 -2.76 33.05 -33.04
CA GLY A 642 -3.35 32.58 -31.79
C GLY A 642 -2.65 31.34 -31.20
N GLY A 643 -2.84 31.18 -29.89
CA GLY A 643 -2.43 30.00 -29.12
C GLY A 643 -2.15 30.37 -27.67
N GLY A 644 -3.02 29.95 -26.74
CA GLY A 644 -2.76 30.03 -25.30
C GLY A 644 -1.53 29.19 -24.92
N GLY A 645 -0.75 29.65 -23.95
CA GLY A 645 0.42 28.90 -23.48
C GLY A 645 0.88 29.38 -22.12
N SER A 646 0.80 28.51 -21.11
CA SER A 646 1.62 28.62 -19.91
C SER A 646 3.08 28.55 -20.33
N SER A 647 3.93 29.49 -19.92
CA SER A 647 5.37 29.38 -20.18
C SER A 647 5.98 28.28 -19.31
N SER A 648 6.01 27.05 -19.82
CA SER A 648 6.84 25.98 -19.29
C SER A 648 8.25 26.12 -19.86
N TYR A 649 9.26 26.05 -19.00
CA TYR A 649 10.66 26.09 -19.37
C TYR A 649 11.17 24.64 -19.44
N SER A 650 11.98 24.32 -20.44
CA SER A 650 12.49 22.97 -20.61
C SER A 650 13.72 22.70 -19.74
N VAL A 651 13.87 21.44 -19.34
CA VAL A 651 15.07 20.92 -18.69
C VAL A 651 15.71 19.93 -19.67
N SER A 652 16.96 20.19 -20.05
CA SER A 652 17.71 19.30 -20.95
C SER A 652 18.86 18.64 -20.21
N VAL A 653 18.88 17.32 -20.21
CA VAL A 653 20.02 16.52 -19.77
C VAL A 653 20.99 16.37 -20.95
N ASP A 654 22.30 16.45 -20.69
CA ASP A 654 23.32 16.16 -21.70
C ASP A 654 23.11 14.74 -22.27
N LYS A 655 23.31 14.61 -23.58
CA LYS A 655 23.19 13.35 -24.30
C LYS A 655 24.46 12.51 -24.22
N ASN A 656 25.58 13.10 -23.78
CA ASN A 656 26.90 12.46 -23.74
C ASN A 656 27.27 12.06 -22.30
N ILE A 657 26.36 11.39 -21.59
CA ILE A 657 26.63 10.84 -20.26
C ILE A 657 27.08 9.39 -20.43
N GLU A 658 28.28 9.07 -19.95
CA GLU A 658 28.88 7.73 -19.96
C GLU A 658 29.03 7.20 -18.53
N ASN A 659 28.94 5.87 -18.34
CA ASN A 659 29.11 5.16 -17.06
C ASN A 659 28.08 5.47 -15.96
N GLY A 660 26.92 5.97 -16.38
CA GLY A 660 25.75 6.16 -15.53
C GLY A 660 24.59 6.76 -16.32
N SER A 661 23.50 7.06 -15.63
CA SER A 661 22.29 7.63 -16.22
C SER A 661 21.72 8.74 -15.35
N VAL A 662 21.21 9.78 -16.01
CA VAL A 662 20.55 10.90 -15.36
C VAL A 662 19.15 11.03 -15.93
N THR A 663 18.15 11.03 -15.06
CA THR A 663 16.76 11.27 -15.42
C THR A 663 16.22 12.47 -14.65
N VAL A 664 15.23 13.15 -15.22
CA VAL A 664 14.66 14.36 -14.63
C VAL A 664 13.14 14.33 -14.72
N SER A 665 12.48 14.75 -13.63
CA SER A 665 11.03 14.86 -13.55
C SER A 665 10.62 16.15 -12.84
N PRO A 666 9.78 17.00 -13.46
CA PRO A 666 9.32 16.95 -14.85
C PRO A 666 10.40 17.44 -15.84
N LYS A 667 10.30 17.07 -17.14
CA LYS A 667 11.21 17.52 -18.22
C LYS A 667 10.98 18.97 -18.68
N SER A 668 9.89 19.57 -18.23
CA SER A 668 9.63 21.01 -18.32
C SER A 668 8.79 21.45 -17.13
N ALA A 669 9.00 22.67 -16.66
CA ALA A 669 8.35 23.20 -15.47
C ALA A 669 8.12 24.71 -15.60
N SER A 670 7.06 25.23 -14.96
CA SER A 670 6.92 26.67 -14.72
C SER A 670 7.93 27.13 -13.66
N SER A 671 8.29 28.41 -13.68
CA SER A 671 9.20 28.98 -12.69
C SER A 671 8.70 28.72 -11.25
N GLY A 672 9.60 28.32 -10.36
CA GLY A 672 9.32 28.04 -8.95
C GLY A 672 8.89 26.60 -8.64
N ARG A 673 8.52 25.79 -9.66
CA ARG A 673 8.24 24.36 -9.44
C ARG A 673 9.54 23.61 -9.14
N THR A 674 9.46 22.64 -8.23
CA THR A 674 10.58 21.74 -7.94
C THR A 674 10.79 20.78 -9.10
N VAL A 675 12.05 20.60 -9.49
CA VAL A 675 12.47 19.59 -10.46
C VAL A 675 13.40 18.61 -9.75
N THR A 676 13.13 17.31 -9.90
CA THR A 676 13.93 16.23 -9.32
C THR A 676 14.83 15.62 -10.38
N ILE A 677 16.10 15.48 -10.04
CA ILE A 677 17.13 14.79 -10.82
C ILE A 677 17.42 13.48 -10.11
N THR A 678 17.34 12.37 -10.85
CA THR A 678 17.74 11.05 -10.35
C THR A 678 18.95 10.58 -11.13
N VAL A 679 20.03 10.33 -10.40
CA VAL A 679 21.30 9.84 -10.90
C VAL A 679 21.46 8.37 -10.51
N LYS A 680 21.82 7.54 -11.49
CA LYS A 680 22.17 6.13 -11.26
C LYS A 680 23.50 5.83 -11.93
N ALA A 681 24.54 5.60 -11.13
CA ALA A 681 25.83 5.12 -11.62
C ALA A 681 25.74 3.66 -12.10
N ASP A 682 26.55 3.31 -13.11
CA ASP A 682 26.71 1.92 -13.53
C ASP A 682 27.60 1.14 -12.54
N GLU A 683 27.57 -0.19 -12.62
CA GLU A 683 28.36 -1.06 -11.73
C GLU A 683 29.87 -0.75 -11.85
N GLY A 684 30.52 -0.42 -10.73
CA GLY A 684 31.93 -0.06 -10.66
C GLY A 684 32.24 1.45 -10.75
N TYR A 685 31.21 2.30 -10.87
CA TYR A 685 31.35 3.76 -10.93
C TYR A 685 30.57 4.47 -9.82
N GLU A 686 30.99 5.68 -9.48
CA GLU A 686 30.27 6.61 -8.61
C GLU A 686 30.14 7.99 -9.27
N LEU A 687 29.15 8.78 -8.83
CA LEU A 687 28.95 10.15 -9.32
C LEU A 687 30.12 11.03 -8.85
N ASP A 688 30.80 11.67 -9.79
CA ASP A 688 31.91 12.60 -9.53
C ASP A 688 31.38 14.04 -9.43
N GLU A 689 30.73 14.52 -10.49
CA GLU A 689 30.19 15.88 -10.56
C GLU A 689 28.77 15.89 -11.15
N LEU A 690 27.90 16.73 -10.59
CA LEU A 690 26.56 17.02 -11.12
C LEU A 690 26.37 18.54 -11.17
N THR A 691 26.24 19.07 -12.38
CA THR A 691 26.16 20.51 -12.64
C THR A 691 24.86 20.86 -13.32
N VAL A 692 24.19 21.90 -12.81
CA VAL A 692 22.90 22.38 -13.34
C VAL A 692 23.01 23.86 -13.61
N THR A 693 22.81 24.26 -14.87
CA THR A 693 22.98 25.66 -15.31
C THR A 693 21.73 26.23 -15.96
N ASP A 694 21.52 27.54 -15.81
CA ASP A 694 20.46 28.27 -16.49
C ASP A 694 20.84 28.62 -17.95
N LYS A 695 19.99 29.38 -18.65
CA LYS A 695 20.24 29.78 -20.05
C LYS A 695 21.45 30.71 -20.23
N ASN A 696 21.92 31.36 -19.17
CA ASN A 696 23.05 32.29 -19.20
C ASN A 696 24.36 31.59 -18.81
N GLY A 697 24.29 30.34 -18.35
CA GLY A 697 25.42 29.56 -17.85
C GLY A 697 25.68 29.73 -16.36
N ASP A 698 24.74 30.33 -15.62
CA ASP A 698 24.84 30.48 -14.17
C ASP A 698 24.44 29.16 -13.48
N GLU A 699 25.24 28.70 -12.53
CA GLU A 699 24.95 27.48 -11.75
C GLU A 699 23.73 27.65 -10.83
N ILE A 700 22.91 26.60 -10.75
CA ILE A 700 21.72 26.51 -9.92
C ILE A 700 22.03 25.63 -8.72
N GLU A 701 21.80 26.15 -7.52
CA GLU A 701 22.01 25.42 -6.28
C GLU A 701 21.10 24.18 -6.20
N LEU A 702 21.69 23.05 -5.82
CA LEU A 702 21.00 21.77 -5.66
C LEU A 702 20.81 21.43 -4.19
N THR A 703 19.64 20.86 -3.87
CA THR A 703 19.38 20.21 -2.59
C THR A 703 19.48 18.70 -2.75
N ASP A 704 20.47 18.10 -2.10
CA ASP A 704 20.64 16.65 -1.99
C ASP A 704 19.52 16.04 -1.10
N LYS A 705 18.92 14.95 -1.56
CA LYS A 705 17.84 14.21 -0.89
C LYS A 705 18.24 12.79 -0.47
N GLY A 706 19.47 12.36 -0.76
CA GLY A 706 19.89 10.96 -0.60
C GLY A 706 19.49 10.07 -1.77
N ASP A 707 20.00 8.84 -1.78
CA ASP A 707 19.71 7.78 -2.77
C ASP A 707 19.85 8.22 -4.25
N GLY A 708 20.85 9.07 -4.54
CA GLY A 708 21.12 9.57 -5.89
C GLY A 708 20.10 10.59 -6.41
N LYS A 709 19.28 11.19 -5.52
CA LYS A 709 18.28 12.21 -5.88
C LYS A 709 18.72 13.61 -5.47
N TYR A 710 18.59 14.54 -6.41
CA TYR A 710 18.87 15.97 -6.23
C TYR A 710 17.67 16.79 -6.69
N THR A 711 17.46 17.96 -6.09
CA THR A 711 16.33 18.84 -6.44
C THR A 711 16.75 20.30 -6.62
N PHE A 712 16.10 21.01 -7.52
CA PHE A 712 16.23 22.47 -7.67
C PHE A 712 14.88 23.12 -7.98
N LYS A 713 14.81 24.46 -7.83
CA LYS A 713 13.64 25.26 -8.19
C LYS A 713 13.79 25.81 -9.60
N MET A 714 12.81 25.55 -10.46
CA MET A 714 12.88 25.94 -11.87
C MET A 714 13.00 27.47 -12.03
N PRO A 715 14.03 28.00 -12.70
CA PRO A 715 14.15 29.43 -12.98
C PRO A 715 13.17 29.87 -14.07
N ARG A 716 13.09 31.17 -14.35
CA ARG A 716 12.33 31.72 -15.50
C ARG A 716 13.05 31.51 -16.85
N SER A 717 13.70 30.36 -17.03
CA SER A 717 14.51 30.03 -18.20
C SER A 717 14.75 28.52 -18.33
N LYS A 718 15.20 28.10 -19.52
CA LYS A 718 15.68 26.74 -19.76
C LYS A 718 16.82 26.37 -18.80
N VAL A 719 16.89 25.11 -18.40
CA VAL A 719 17.96 24.53 -17.59
C VAL A 719 18.69 23.42 -18.34
N THR A 720 20.00 23.32 -18.15
CA THR A 720 20.86 22.24 -18.67
C THR A 720 21.48 21.46 -17.52
N ILE A 721 21.47 20.13 -17.59
CA ILE A 721 22.04 19.23 -16.59
C ILE A 721 23.18 18.44 -17.22
N GLU A 722 24.34 18.47 -16.56
CA GLU A 722 25.55 17.75 -16.94
C GLU A 722 25.99 16.88 -15.75
N ALA A 723 26.51 15.68 -16.00
CA ALA A 723 27.00 14.78 -14.97
C ALA A 723 28.22 13.98 -15.46
N SER A 724 29.18 13.75 -14.57
CA SER A 724 30.35 12.88 -14.78
C SER A 724 30.41 11.77 -13.74
N PHE A 725 30.93 10.62 -14.13
CA PHE A 725 31.11 9.45 -13.26
C PHE A 725 32.59 9.04 -13.24
N VAL A 726 33.08 8.63 -12.09
CA VAL A 726 34.46 8.15 -11.88
C VAL A 726 34.46 6.68 -11.46
N GLU A 727 35.45 5.92 -11.93
CA GLU A 727 35.63 4.52 -11.54
C GLU A 727 35.98 4.43 -10.06
N ILE A 728 35.31 3.55 -9.32
CA ILE A 728 35.59 3.31 -7.91
C ILE A 728 36.96 2.62 -7.83
N ASP A 729 38.00 3.33 -7.39
CA ASP A 729 39.35 2.77 -7.28
C ASP A 729 39.34 1.62 -6.26
N HIS A 730 39.35 0.38 -6.77
CA HIS A 730 39.50 -0.83 -5.97
C HIS A 730 40.94 -0.96 -5.44
N GLN A 731 41.40 0.01 -4.64
CA GLN A 731 42.51 -0.17 -3.71
C GLN A 731 41.98 -0.40 -2.29
N ASP A 732 41.38 -1.58 -2.10
CA ASP A 732 41.65 -2.48 -0.97
C ASP A 732 40.64 -3.65 -0.95
N THR A 733 40.68 -4.50 -1.97
CA THR A 733 40.15 -5.88 -1.84
C THR A 733 41.04 -6.86 -2.61
N CYS A 734 42.06 -7.37 -1.93
CA CYS A 734 42.68 -8.66 -2.28
C CYS A 734 41.90 -9.80 -1.60
N PRO A 735 41.97 -11.05 -2.10
CA PRO A 735 40.87 -11.70 -2.80
C PRO A 735 40.42 -12.98 -2.08
N ALA A 736 39.36 -13.58 -2.61
CA ALA A 736 38.87 -14.91 -2.25
C ALA A 736 39.99 -15.94 -2.00
N ALA A 737 40.05 -16.47 -0.78
CA ALA A 737 40.50 -17.82 -0.50
C ALA A 737 39.23 -18.69 -0.41
N GLY A 738 38.98 -19.70 -1.24
CA GLY A 738 39.96 -20.66 -1.71
C GLY A 738 40.34 -21.61 -0.58
N PHE A 739 39.37 -22.28 0.04
CA PHE A 739 39.64 -23.44 0.89
C PHE A 739 38.91 -24.67 0.38
N ARG A 740 39.73 -25.72 0.23
CA ARG A 740 39.40 -27.11 -0.03
C ARG A 740 38.62 -27.74 1.10
#